data_AF-A0A9P6RUL4-F1
#
_entry.id   AF-A0A9P6RUL4-F1
#
_cell.length_a   1.000
_cell.length_b   1.000
_cell.length_c   1.000
_cell.angle_alpha   90.00
_cell.angle_beta   90.00
_cell.angle_gamma   90.00
#
_symmetry.space_group_name_H-M   'P 1'
#
loop_
_entity.id
_entity.type
_entity.pdbx_description
1 polymer ?
#
loop_
_entity_poly.entity_id
_entity_poly.type
_entity_poly.pdbx_seq_one_letter_code
_entity_poly.pdbx_strand_id
1 'polypeptide(L)'
;MAHRKRKQAQKQSNDDDDVGGHDSNKIHSHAHHGKHNGTAREIKEALTKLSNTLPKDTKLEVRHPSLSRNPSVANYIHKALFVTEAEALERKKQVTPATRRRVILLLGIIIGMGLATLLMGQSKDVAYMESFAHYFQDFDLASMVPTGMIPEEFIGNVSAMFKPELLTEEEFNPGEELREVHGYKPKYPVTMIPGIVSTGLESWSTTHNCSKKYFRKRVWGTTTMFKAVLLDKDCWITNMRLDSETGLDPEGVRLRAAQGLEAADYLVPGYWVWAPIIKNLAAIGYDNNNMHLASYDWRLSFANLEVRDGYFSRLKANLELSLKVTGEKHVLVAHSMGSTVLFYFFKWVESDFGGKGGPNWVKDHVHTFVNIAGPMLGVPKTLTAVLSGEVRDTAQLGVVSAYVLEKFFSRRERADLFRSWGGLSSMIPKGGNRVWGSVSSAPDDGTHDEEETLVKAKIAKKEESPGAVPKDKWEGKDSPSFGAMLAFAETSDMDHHTMDESMLLLSKMAGDDYNAMLAKTYTVGASVTKKEMQDSTKRPTSWSNPLEATLPNAPEMRIYCLYGVGKSTERSYSYNRMSDFTPQILDQRPGNVSDETGKIPNIYIDTSVHDDKLGISYGIHQGDGDGTVPLLSTGYMCVEGWKKNLYNPAGIKVVTREFTHQISASPVDIRGGKRTADHVDILGNYQVTKDLLAIVAGRDGDGLEEQIFSKIRDYSAKVDL
;
A
#
# COMPACT_ATOMS: atom_id res chain seq x y z
N MET A 1 35.36 -15.76 59.66
CA MET A 1 36.13 -16.73 60.46
C MET A 1 35.73 -18.14 60.06
N ALA A 2 36.70 -19.06 60.10
CA ALA A 2 36.66 -20.45 59.65
C ALA A 2 35.55 -21.30 60.34
N HIS A 3 35.16 -22.52 59.96
CA HIS A 3 35.75 -23.56 59.12
C HIS A 3 34.75 -24.74 59.01
N ARG A 4 34.78 -25.49 57.89
CA ARG A 4 34.70 -27.00 57.80
C ARG A 4 33.44 -27.74 58.32
N LYS A 5 33.00 -28.90 57.81
CA LYS A 5 33.32 -29.81 56.68
C LYS A 5 32.31 -31.00 56.75
N ARG A 6 31.93 -31.54 55.57
CA ARG A 6 31.84 -32.99 55.20
C ARG A 6 30.87 -33.97 55.92
N LYS A 7 30.01 -34.67 55.15
CA LYS A 7 30.13 -36.07 54.59
C LYS A 7 28.72 -36.55 54.18
N GLN A 8 28.44 -36.88 52.91
CA GLN A 8 28.56 -38.20 52.24
C GLN A 8 27.81 -39.37 52.94
N ALA A 9 26.77 -39.94 52.29
CA ALA A 9 26.78 -41.31 51.72
C ALA A 9 25.41 -41.75 51.15
N GLN A 10 25.47 -42.50 50.03
CA GLN A 10 24.41 -43.23 49.33
C GLN A 10 23.96 -44.50 50.08
N LYS A 11 22.71 -44.96 49.89
CA LYS A 11 22.33 -46.28 49.33
C LYS A 11 20.81 -46.54 49.42
N GLN A 12 20.18 -46.68 48.26
CA GLN A 12 19.58 -47.90 47.68
C GLN A 12 18.74 -48.87 48.54
N SER A 13 17.68 -49.36 47.88
CA SER A 13 16.88 -50.62 48.02
C SER A 13 15.56 -50.59 48.80
N ASN A 14 14.47 -50.40 48.06
CA ASN A 14 13.47 -51.42 47.65
C ASN A 14 13.07 -52.59 48.57
N ASP A 15 11.76 -52.88 48.43
CA ASP A 15 11.02 -54.14 48.63
C ASP A 15 10.64 -54.44 50.10
N ASP A 16 9.46 -54.94 50.46
CA ASP A 16 8.30 -55.45 49.71
C ASP A 16 7.12 -55.68 50.72
N ASP A 17 6.01 -56.22 50.18
CA ASP A 17 5.01 -57.10 50.83
C ASP A 17 3.67 -56.51 51.33
N ASP A 18 2.49 -57.12 51.11
CA ASP A 18 2.05 -58.26 50.27
C ASP A 18 0.50 -58.45 50.41
N VAL A 19 -0.06 -59.32 49.56
CA VAL A 19 -1.29 -60.16 49.68
C VAL A 19 -2.65 -59.54 49.31
N GLY A 20 -3.50 -60.10 48.42
CA GLY A 20 -3.59 -61.38 47.67
C GLY A 20 -4.94 -61.36 46.88
N GLY A 21 -5.35 -62.29 46.00
CA GLY A 21 -4.87 -63.57 45.50
C GLY A 21 -6.03 -64.34 44.83
N HIS A 22 -5.76 -64.93 43.64
CA HIS A 22 -6.43 -66.08 42.96
C HIS A 22 -7.80 -65.89 42.23
N ASP A 23 -8.09 -66.51 41.06
CA ASP A 23 -7.53 -67.71 40.41
C ASP A 23 -7.78 -67.79 38.87
N SER A 24 -7.01 -68.68 38.22
CA SER A 24 -6.84 -69.15 36.81
C SER A 24 -8.03 -69.10 35.79
N ASN A 25 -7.91 -69.04 34.44
CA ASN A 25 -7.17 -69.92 33.51
C ASN A 25 -7.33 -69.52 32.00
N LYS A 26 -6.29 -69.81 31.19
CA LYS A 26 -6.23 -70.10 29.71
C LYS A 26 -6.47 -69.04 28.59
N ILE A 27 -5.33 -68.73 27.94
CA ILE A 27 -4.99 -68.84 26.49
C ILE A 27 -5.62 -67.88 25.43
N HIS A 28 -4.70 -67.27 24.67
CA HIS A 28 -4.71 -66.72 23.30
C HIS A 28 -4.86 -65.19 23.06
N SER A 29 -3.74 -64.66 22.54
CA SER A 29 -3.55 -63.59 21.53
C SER A 29 -4.18 -62.21 21.76
N HIS A 30 -3.34 -61.20 21.98
CA HIS A 30 -2.90 -60.28 20.92
C HIS A 30 -1.91 -59.25 21.48
N ALA A 31 -0.89 -58.95 20.69
CA ALA A 31 0.13 -57.95 20.97
C ALA A 31 -0.34 -56.54 20.58
N HIS A 32 0.03 -55.52 21.38
CA HIS A 32 0.35 -54.17 20.89
C HIS A 32 1.00 -53.33 21.99
N HIS A 33 2.31 -53.10 21.91
CA HIS A 33 2.96 -51.88 22.40
C HIS A 33 4.29 -51.63 21.66
N GLY A 34 4.53 -50.38 21.27
CA GLY A 34 5.83 -49.90 20.78
C GLY A 34 5.84 -49.34 19.36
N LYS A 35 5.34 -48.10 19.16
CA LYS A 35 5.66 -47.26 18.00
C LYS A 35 6.54 -46.11 18.47
N HIS A 36 7.85 -46.20 18.23
CA HIS A 36 8.74 -45.10 17.84
C HIS A 36 10.16 -45.66 17.65
N ASN A 37 10.40 -46.30 16.49
CA ASN A 37 11.74 -46.49 15.88
C ASN A 37 11.69 -47.01 14.42
N GLY A 38 10.56 -46.84 13.69
CA GLY A 38 10.38 -47.44 12.35
C GLY A 38 10.91 -46.62 11.16
N THR A 39 10.87 -45.29 11.24
CA THR A 39 10.97 -44.45 10.03
C THR A 39 12.37 -44.38 9.42
N ALA A 40 13.44 -44.46 10.22
CA ALA A 40 14.81 -44.40 9.70
C ALA A 40 15.28 -45.73 9.07
N ARG A 41 14.72 -46.87 9.50
CA ARG A 41 15.08 -48.19 8.97
C ARG A 41 14.32 -48.52 7.68
N GLU A 42 13.05 -48.10 7.60
CA GLU A 42 12.20 -48.28 6.42
C GLU A 42 12.68 -47.47 5.21
N ILE A 43 13.19 -46.24 5.42
CA ILE A 43 13.75 -45.43 4.33
C ILE A 43 15.05 -46.06 3.79
N LYS A 44 15.88 -46.65 4.66
CA LYS A 44 17.14 -47.28 4.26
C LYS A 44 16.91 -48.61 3.53
N GLU A 45 15.91 -49.41 3.94
CA GLU A 45 15.51 -50.62 3.24
C GLU A 45 14.80 -50.33 1.90
N ALA A 46 14.02 -49.26 1.81
CA ALA A 46 13.37 -48.84 0.55
C ALA A 46 14.40 -48.37 -0.49
N LEU A 47 15.41 -47.60 -0.08
CA LEU A 47 16.49 -47.14 -0.97
C LEU A 47 17.39 -48.30 -1.44
N THR A 48 17.63 -49.29 -0.58
CA THR A 48 18.44 -50.48 -0.92
C THR A 48 17.67 -51.43 -1.84
N LYS A 49 16.33 -51.52 -1.71
CA LYS A 49 15.48 -52.25 -2.66
C LYS A 49 15.40 -51.57 -4.02
N LEU A 50 15.30 -50.24 -4.08
CA LEU A 50 15.25 -49.49 -5.35
C LEU A 50 16.57 -49.61 -6.13
N SER A 51 17.71 -49.67 -5.43
CA SER A 51 19.05 -49.82 -6.03
C SER A 51 19.28 -51.19 -6.68
N ASN A 52 18.50 -52.21 -6.31
CA ASN A 52 18.72 -53.60 -6.73
C ASN A 52 17.66 -54.13 -7.72
N THR A 53 16.67 -53.31 -8.12
CA THR A 53 15.57 -53.71 -9.02
C THR A 53 15.66 -53.18 -10.45
N LEU A 54 16.80 -52.66 -10.89
CA LEU A 54 16.97 -52.25 -12.30
C LEU A 54 17.93 -53.20 -13.02
N PRO A 55 17.43 -54.11 -13.88
CA PRO A 55 18.26 -54.87 -14.80
C PRO A 55 18.82 -53.96 -15.89
N LYS A 56 20.06 -54.27 -16.28
CA LYS A 56 20.70 -53.75 -17.49
C LYS A 56 19.94 -54.27 -18.72
N ASP A 57 19.67 -53.34 -19.62
CA ASP A 57 19.19 -53.55 -20.98
C ASP A 57 17.72 -53.97 -21.16
N THR A 58 17.08 -53.23 -22.08
CA THR A 58 15.91 -53.56 -22.91
C THR A 58 14.51 -53.09 -22.46
N LYS A 59 14.03 -52.10 -23.22
CA LYS A 59 12.66 -51.81 -23.72
C LYS A 59 11.46 -52.20 -22.83
N LEU A 60 10.75 -51.19 -22.32
CA LEU A 60 9.37 -51.30 -21.85
C LEU A 60 8.51 -50.18 -22.45
N GLU A 61 7.49 -50.59 -23.22
CA GLU A 61 6.44 -49.76 -23.80
C GLU A 61 5.50 -49.22 -22.70
N VAL A 62 5.08 -47.96 -22.85
CA VAL A 62 4.08 -47.33 -21.99
C VAL A 62 2.68 -47.66 -22.51
N ARG A 63 1.92 -48.46 -21.76
CA ARG A 63 0.46 -48.56 -21.90
C ARG A 63 -0.23 -47.64 -20.90
N HIS A 64 -0.54 -46.40 -21.33
CA HIS A 64 -1.66 -45.63 -20.77
C HIS A 64 -2.23 -44.66 -21.83
N PRO A 65 -3.56 -44.56 -22.02
CA PRO A 65 -4.14 -44.11 -23.30
C PRO A 65 -4.34 -42.59 -23.50
N SER A 66 -3.62 -41.71 -22.78
CA SER A 66 -3.84 -40.26 -22.89
C SER A 66 -2.61 -39.41 -23.20
N LEU A 67 -1.44 -40.02 -23.44
CA LEU A 67 -0.20 -39.32 -23.82
C LEU A 67 0.26 -39.59 -25.27
N SER A 68 -0.59 -40.21 -26.10
CA SER A 68 -0.18 -40.75 -27.40
C SER A 68 -0.43 -39.84 -28.63
N ARG A 69 -0.49 -38.51 -28.49
CA ARG A 69 -0.76 -37.64 -29.65
C ARG A 69 0.39 -36.79 -30.19
N ASN A 70 1.62 -36.92 -29.65
CA ASN A 70 2.77 -36.31 -30.34
C ASN A 70 4.08 -37.10 -30.14
N PRO A 71 4.55 -37.88 -31.13
CA PRO A 71 5.75 -38.70 -31.01
C PRO A 71 7.08 -37.92 -30.91
N SER A 72 7.06 -36.58 -31.07
CA SER A 72 8.24 -35.71 -30.90
C SER A 72 8.63 -35.50 -29.42
N VAL A 73 7.65 -35.46 -28.51
CA VAL A 73 7.86 -35.06 -27.10
C VAL A 73 8.52 -36.17 -26.27
N ALA A 74 8.09 -37.42 -26.46
CA ALA A 74 8.68 -38.56 -25.76
C ALA A 74 10.15 -38.80 -26.16
N ASN A 75 10.49 -38.56 -27.43
CA ASN A 75 11.84 -38.70 -27.95
C ASN A 75 12.78 -37.58 -27.45
N TYR A 76 12.22 -36.38 -27.19
CA TYR A 76 12.94 -35.23 -26.65
C TYR A 76 13.29 -35.42 -25.16
N ILE A 77 12.35 -35.94 -24.37
CA ILE A 77 12.55 -36.22 -22.94
C ILE A 77 13.60 -37.33 -22.74
N HIS A 78 13.62 -38.34 -23.61
CA HIS A 78 14.63 -39.40 -23.57
C HIS A 78 16.05 -38.90 -23.92
N LYS A 79 16.19 -37.94 -24.84
CA LYS A 79 17.47 -37.30 -25.14
C LYS A 79 17.92 -36.30 -24.06
N ALA A 80 16.98 -35.64 -23.38
CA ALA A 80 17.28 -34.68 -22.33
C ALA A 80 17.74 -35.35 -21.01
N LEU A 81 17.28 -36.57 -20.73
CA LEU A 81 17.57 -37.29 -19.49
C LEU A 81 18.80 -38.20 -19.56
N PHE A 82 19.24 -38.61 -20.75
CA PHE A 82 20.38 -39.51 -20.94
C PHE A 82 21.46 -38.88 -21.82
N VAL A 83 22.33 -38.08 -21.18
CA VAL A 83 23.55 -37.54 -21.79
C VAL A 83 24.70 -38.52 -21.54
N THR A 84 25.48 -38.83 -22.57
CA THR A 84 26.62 -39.74 -22.41
C THR A 84 27.74 -39.09 -21.59
N GLU A 85 28.50 -39.90 -20.84
CA GLU A 85 29.55 -39.43 -19.93
C GLU A 85 30.64 -38.59 -20.63
N ALA A 86 30.84 -38.82 -21.93
CA ALA A 86 31.73 -38.05 -22.80
C ALA A 86 31.24 -36.62 -23.09
N GLU A 87 29.93 -36.41 -23.28
CA GLU A 87 29.32 -35.09 -23.55
C GLU A 87 29.18 -34.23 -22.29
N ALA A 88 29.03 -34.86 -21.12
CA ALA A 88 29.01 -34.19 -19.82
C ALA A 88 30.37 -33.59 -19.43
N LEU A 89 31.47 -34.19 -19.91
CA LEU A 89 32.84 -33.74 -19.63
C LEU A 89 33.23 -32.50 -20.46
N GLU A 90 32.74 -32.38 -21.70
CA GLU A 90 32.96 -31.18 -22.53
C GLU A 90 32.15 -29.97 -22.04
N ARG A 91 30.89 -30.16 -21.61
CA ARG A 91 30.04 -29.06 -21.07
C ARG A 91 30.55 -28.47 -19.76
N LYS A 92 31.36 -29.21 -18.98
CA LYS A 92 32.00 -28.70 -17.76
C LYS A 92 33.03 -27.59 -18.01
N LYS A 93 33.50 -27.40 -19.24
CA LYS A 93 34.48 -26.35 -19.58
C LYS A 93 33.88 -24.99 -19.95
N GLN A 94 32.55 -24.87 -20.13
CA GLN A 94 31.96 -23.63 -20.67
C GLN A 94 30.89 -22.95 -19.81
N VAL A 95 30.51 -23.50 -18.65
CA VAL A 95 29.42 -22.92 -17.83
C VAL A 95 29.97 -22.24 -16.58
N THR A 96 29.87 -20.92 -16.53
CA THR A 96 30.30 -20.12 -15.37
C THR A 96 29.42 -20.39 -14.13
N PRO A 97 29.96 -20.23 -12.90
CA PRO A 97 29.22 -20.49 -11.65
C PRO A 97 27.91 -19.70 -11.53
N ALA A 98 27.85 -18.51 -12.14
CA ALA A 98 26.67 -17.66 -12.19
C ALA A 98 25.50 -18.31 -12.95
N THR A 99 25.78 -19.02 -14.04
CA THR A 99 24.77 -19.71 -14.85
C THR A 99 24.18 -20.90 -14.08
N ARG A 100 24.99 -21.63 -13.31
CA ARG A 100 24.53 -22.75 -12.47
C ARG A 100 23.62 -22.28 -11.34
N ARG A 101 23.91 -21.14 -10.71
CA ARG A 101 23.06 -20.52 -9.68
C ARG A 101 21.72 -20.04 -10.27
N ARG A 102 21.73 -19.49 -11.49
CA ARG A 102 20.50 -19.06 -12.19
C ARG A 102 19.59 -20.25 -12.55
N VAL A 103 20.16 -21.37 -12.96
CA VAL A 103 19.40 -22.60 -13.26
C VAL A 103 18.77 -23.20 -11.99
N ILE A 104 19.50 -23.20 -10.87
CA ILE A 104 18.97 -23.67 -9.59
C ILE A 104 17.86 -22.75 -9.08
N LEU A 105 18.02 -21.43 -9.23
CA LEU A 105 16.97 -20.45 -8.92
C LEU A 105 15.71 -20.69 -9.76
N LEU A 106 15.87 -20.93 -11.07
CA LEU A 106 14.76 -21.20 -11.98
C LEU A 106 14.03 -22.50 -11.65
N LEU A 107 14.76 -23.58 -11.35
CA LEU A 107 14.16 -24.83 -10.88
C LEU A 107 13.44 -24.65 -9.54
N GLY A 108 14.00 -23.84 -8.63
CA GLY A 108 13.35 -23.48 -7.37
C GLY A 108 12.06 -22.67 -7.58
N ILE A 109 12.03 -21.75 -8.54
CA ILE A 109 10.85 -20.97 -8.91
C ILE A 109 9.78 -21.88 -9.54
N ILE A 110 10.15 -22.78 -10.45
CA ILE A 110 9.22 -23.72 -11.10
C ILE A 110 8.64 -24.70 -10.08
N ILE A 111 9.47 -25.27 -9.21
CA ILE A 111 9.01 -26.18 -8.15
C ILE A 111 8.15 -25.41 -7.14
N GLY A 112 8.54 -24.20 -6.76
CA GLY A 112 7.77 -23.33 -5.87
C GLY A 112 6.41 -22.95 -6.45
N MET A 113 6.33 -22.64 -7.74
CA MET A 113 5.08 -22.36 -8.45
C MET A 113 4.20 -23.61 -8.56
N GLY A 114 4.79 -24.78 -8.86
CA GLY A 114 4.08 -26.06 -8.85
C GLY A 114 3.53 -26.43 -7.48
N LEU A 115 4.29 -26.19 -6.42
CA LEU A 115 3.85 -26.41 -5.04
C LEU A 115 2.78 -25.40 -4.62
N ALA A 116 2.94 -24.13 -4.99
CA ALA A 116 1.97 -23.07 -4.70
C ALA A 116 0.64 -23.34 -5.39
N THR A 117 0.64 -23.70 -6.68
CA THR A 117 -0.57 -24.10 -7.41
C THR A 117 -1.23 -25.36 -6.85
N LEU A 118 -0.43 -26.35 -6.40
CA LEU A 118 -0.96 -27.56 -5.76
C LEU A 118 -1.57 -27.28 -4.38
N LEU A 119 -0.94 -26.42 -3.58
CA LEU A 119 -1.43 -26.01 -2.25
C LEU A 119 -2.62 -25.05 -2.36
N MET A 120 -2.65 -24.19 -3.38
CA MET A 120 -3.73 -23.24 -3.66
C MET A 120 -4.95 -23.90 -4.33
N GLY A 121 -4.78 -25.04 -5.01
CA GLY A 121 -5.89 -25.87 -5.46
C GLY A 121 -6.74 -26.45 -4.32
N GLN A 122 -6.29 -26.33 -3.06
CA GLN A 122 -7.08 -26.66 -1.87
C GLN A 122 -7.75 -25.45 -1.20
N SER A 123 -7.40 -24.21 -1.59
CA SER A 123 -8.05 -22.98 -1.10
C SER A 123 -9.15 -22.54 -2.07
N LYS A 124 -10.30 -22.10 -1.55
CA LYS A 124 -11.47 -21.68 -2.36
C LYS A 124 -11.42 -20.24 -2.87
N ASP A 125 -10.35 -19.49 -2.60
CA ASP A 125 -10.23 -18.08 -2.99
C ASP A 125 -9.65 -17.90 -4.40
N VAL A 126 -10.56 -17.78 -5.37
CA VAL A 126 -10.26 -17.59 -6.81
C VAL A 126 -9.56 -16.25 -7.08
N ALA A 127 -9.83 -15.21 -6.27
CA ALA A 127 -9.26 -13.87 -6.41
C ALA A 127 -7.74 -13.80 -6.23
N TYR A 128 -7.18 -14.66 -5.37
CA TYR A 128 -5.71 -14.77 -5.20
C TYR A 128 -5.04 -15.45 -6.39
N MET A 129 -5.76 -16.36 -7.06
CA MET A 129 -5.25 -17.18 -8.14
C MET A 129 -5.09 -16.39 -9.45
N GLU A 130 -6.05 -15.50 -9.77
CA GLU A 130 -6.01 -14.65 -10.96
C GLU A 130 -5.01 -13.48 -10.82
N SER A 131 -4.96 -12.86 -9.63
CA SER A 131 -3.95 -11.84 -9.31
C SER A 131 -2.54 -12.39 -9.57
N PHE A 132 -2.26 -13.60 -9.07
CA PHE A 132 -0.98 -14.28 -9.28
C PHE A 132 -0.72 -14.56 -10.77
N ALA A 133 -1.72 -15.08 -11.51
CA ALA A 133 -1.58 -15.41 -12.93
C ALA A 133 -1.27 -14.20 -13.83
N HIS A 134 -1.88 -13.04 -13.59
CA HIS A 134 -1.63 -11.81 -14.36
C HIS A 134 -0.20 -11.29 -14.25
N TYR A 135 0.48 -11.48 -13.11
CA TYR A 135 1.87 -11.03 -12.94
C TYR A 135 2.90 -11.95 -13.61
N PHE A 136 2.59 -13.23 -13.81
CA PHE A 136 3.49 -14.16 -14.48
C PHE A 136 3.42 -14.10 -16.01
N GLN A 137 2.38 -13.49 -16.58
CA GLN A 137 2.23 -13.29 -18.03
C GLN A 137 3.33 -12.38 -18.62
N ASP A 138 3.78 -11.36 -17.86
CA ASP A 138 4.82 -10.41 -18.26
C ASP A 138 6.21 -10.72 -17.68
N PHE A 139 6.32 -11.78 -16.88
CA PHE A 139 7.63 -12.35 -16.55
C PHE A 139 8.14 -13.03 -17.82
N ASP A 140 8.92 -12.29 -18.60
CA ASP A 140 9.64 -12.84 -19.75
C ASP A 140 10.67 -13.87 -19.26
N LEU A 141 10.19 -15.09 -19.02
CA LEU A 141 10.99 -16.25 -18.64
C LEU A 141 12.03 -16.54 -19.73
N ALA A 142 11.72 -16.20 -20.99
CA ALA A 142 12.64 -16.35 -22.11
C ALA A 142 13.87 -15.43 -21.96
N SER A 143 13.72 -14.22 -21.39
CA SER A 143 14.87 -13.36 -21.05
C SER A 143 15.75 -13.88 -19.91
N MET A 144 15.24 -14.81 -19.09
CA MET A 144 15.97 -15.41 -17.96
C MET A 144 16.60 -16.76 -18.31
N VAL A 145 16.21 -17.36 -19.43
CA VAL A 145 16.71 -18.65 -19.93
C VAL A 145 17.72 -18.40 -21.05
N PRO A 146 18.95 -18.94 -20.98
CA PRO A 146 19.89 -18.87 -22.10
C PRO A 146 19.29 -19.48 -23.37
N THR A 147 19.45 -18.81 -24.50
CA THR A 147 18.91 -19.23 -25.81
C THR A 147 19.27 -20.69 -26.12
N GLY A 148 18.25 -21.50 -26.43
CA GLY A 148 18.41 -22.91 -26.85
C GLY A 148 18.21 -23.98 -25.77
N MET A 149 17.78 -23.63 -24.54
CA MET A 149 17.64 -24.60 -23.44
C MET A 149 16.19 -25.08 -23.19
N ILE A 150 15.16 -24.36 -23.64
CA ILE A 150 13.74 -24.73 -23.58
C ILE A 150 13.09 -24.45 -24.94
N PRO A 151 12.30 -25.37 -25.53
CA PRO A 151 11.61 -25.13 -26.81
C PRO A 151 10.63 -23.95 -26.74
N GLU A 152 10.63 -23.09 -27.76
CA GLU A 152 9.73 -21.93 -27.85
C GLU A 152 8.24 -22.31 -27.74
N GLU A 153 7.87 -23.50 -28.23
CA GLU A 153 6.51 -24.05 -28.12
C GLU A 153 6.06 -24.31 -26.67
N PHE A 154 7.00 -24.67 -25.78
CA PHE A 154 6.71 -24.87 -24.36
C PHE A 154 6.46 -23.54 -23.65
N ILE A 155 7.25 -22.52 -23.98
CA ILE A 155 7.06 -21.15 -23.50
C ILE A 155 5.71 -20.60 -23.99
N GLY A 156 5.40 -20.81 -25.27
CA GLY A 156 4.11 -20.41 -25.87
C GLY A 156 2.89 -21.08 -25.23
N ASN A 157 2.95 -22.39 -24.93
CA ASN A 157 1.84 -23.11 -24.30
C ASN A 157 1.64 -22.74 -22.82
N VAL A 158 2.73 -22.48 -22.09
CA VAL A 158 2.65 -21.97 -20.71
C VAL A 158 2.05 -20.56 -20.72
N SER A 159 2.52 -19.67 -21.59
CA SER A 159 1.93 -18.33 -21.76
C SER A 159 0.46 -18.37 -22.18
N ALA A 160 0.05 -19.33 -23.02
CA ALA A 160 -1.35 -19.49 -23.43
C ALA A 160 -2.25 -20.03 -22.31
N MET A 161 -1.73 -20.88 -21.43
CA MET A 161 -2.44 -21.41 -20.26
C MET A 161 -2.69 -20.33 -19.19
N PHE A 162 -1.89 -19.25 -19.21
CA PHE A 162 -2.04 -18.09 -18.35
C PHE A 162 -2.66 -16.89 -19.05
N LYS A 163 -3.01 -16.94 -20.35
CA LYS A 163 -3.81 -15.86 -20.95
C LYS A 163 -5.19 -15.90 -20.30
N PRO A 164 -5.62 -14.85 -19.59
CA PRO A 164 -7.03 -14.68 -19.38
C PRO A 164 -7.60 -14.52 -20.79
N GLU A 165 -8.73 -15.17 -21.10
CA GLU A 165 -9.62 -14.55 -22.07
C GLU A 165 -9.73 -13.10 -21.65
N LEU A 166 -9.48 -12.16 -22.57
CA LEU A 166 -9.58 -10.73 -22.32
C LEU A 166 -11.02 -10.50 -21.89
N LEU A 167 -11.28 -10.66 -20.58
CA LEU A 167 -12.60 -10.63 -20.01
C LEU A 167 -13.06 -9.24 -20.34
N THR A 168 -14.09 -9.20 -21.18
CA THR A 168 -14.76 -7.98 -21.61
C THR A 168 -15.00 -7.18 -20.34
N GLU A 169 -14.17 -6.17 -20.11
CA GLU A 169 -14.52 -5.07 -19.22
C GLU A 169 -15.91 -4.68 -19.71
N GLU A 170 -16.96 -4.98 -18.93
CA GLU A 170 -18.28 -4.45 -19.25
C GLU A 170 -18.06 -2.96 -19.51
N GLU A 171 -18.32 -2.50 -20.74
CA GLU A 171 -17.95 -1.18 -21.21
C GLU A 171 -18.45 -0.12 -20.23
N PHE A 172 -17.55 0.25 -19.33
CA PHE A 172 -17.80 1.20 -18.28
C PHE A 172 -17.53 2.57 -18.87
N ASN A 173 -18.52 3.13 -19.57
CA ASN A 173 -18.38 4.42 -20.24
C ASN A 173 -19.63 5.29 -20.10
N PRO A 174 -19.94 5.84 -18.90
CA PRO A 174 -20.96 6.89 -18.79
C PRO A 174 -20.73 8.05 -19.77
N GLY A 175 -19.51 8.29 -20.24
CA GLY A 175 -19.21 9.32 -21.23
C GLY A 175 -19.92 9.12 -22.57
N GLU A 176 -20.02 7.89 -23.08
CA GLU A 176 -20.74 7.61 -24.33
C GLU A 176 -22.24 7.86 -24.18
N GLU A 177 -22.84 7.35 -23.11
CA GLU A 177 -24.25 7.58 -22.76
C GLU A 177 -24.54 9.09 -22.66
N LEU A 178 -23.72 9.84 -21.92
CA LEU A 178 -23.89 11.28 -21.73
C LEU A 178 -23.68 12.08 -23.02
N ARG A 179 -22.78 11.65 -23.90
CA ARG A 179 -22.61 12.26 -25.23
C ARG A 179 -23.84 12.02 -26.10
N GLU A 180 -24.31 10.78 -26.18
CA GLU A 180 -25.36 10.37 -27.13
C GLU A 180 -26.76 10.80 -26.69
N VAL A 181 -27.09 10.62 -25.41
CA VAL A 181 -28.42 10.92 -24.86
C VAL A 181 -28.54 12.39 -24.49
N HIS A 182 -27.48 12.95 -23.89
CA HIS A 182 -27.55 14.30 -23.30
C HIS A 182 -26.71 15.35 -24.03
N GLY A 183 -25.97 14.98 -25.08
CA GLY A 183 -25.21 15.92 -25.91
C GLY A 183 -24.01 16.55 -25.20
N TYR A 184 -23.36 15.84 -24.29
CA TYR A 184 -22.19 16.35 -23.55
C TYR A 184 -21.02 16.61 -24.51
N LYS A 185 -20.33 17.73 -24.30
CA LYS A 185 -19.15 18.17 -25.07
C LYS A 185 -18.15 18.85 -24.13
N PRO A 186 -16.87 18.95 -24.51
CA PRO A 186 -15.87 19.64 -23.70
C PRO A 186 -16.20 21.13 -23.62
N LYS A 187 -16.22 21.69 -22.40
CA LYS A 187 -16.40 23.14 -22.17
C LYS A 187 -15.17 23.75 -21.52
N TYR A 188 -14.75 23.20 -20.37
CA TYR A 188 -13.58 23.67 -19.65
C TYR A 188 -12.38 22.76 -19.87
N PRO A 189 -11.16 23.30 -20.08
CA PRO A 189 -9.94 22.49 -20.06
C PRO A 189 -9.76 21.80 -18.71
N VAL A 190 -9.21 20.58 -18.73
CA VAL A 190 -9.04 19.74 -17.54
C VAL A 190 -7.57 19.55 -17.24
N THR A 191 -7.18 19.80 -15.99
CA THR A 191 -5.87 19.41 -15.49
C THR A 191 -6.03 18.43 -14.33
N MET A 192 -5.39 17.26 -14.47
CA MET A 192 -5.40 16.19 -13.48
C MET A 192 -4.11 16.22 -12.66
N ILE A 193 -4.25 16.18 -11.33
CA ILE A 193 -3.14 16.18 -10.37
C ILE A 193 -3.16 14.82 -9.63
N PRO A 194 -2.20 13.92 -9.93
CA PRO A 194 -2.16 12.58 -9.36
C PRO A 194 -1.82 12.56 -7.85
N GLY A 195 -2.14 11.45 -7.17
CA GLY A 195 -1.81 11.21 -5.77
C GLY A 195 -0.40 10.66 -5.53
N ILE A 196 -0.08 10.32 -4.27
CA ILE A 196 1.18 9.65 -3.93
C ILE A 196 1.30 8.34 -4.72
N VAL A 197 2.52 7.94 -5.08
CA VAL A 197 2.86 6.69 -5.79
C VAL A 197 2.20 6.43 -7.15
N SER A 198 1.30 7.30 -7.60
CA SER A 198 0.48 7.05 -8.80
C SER A 198 1.16 7.46 -10.10
N THR A 199 2.25 8.22 -10.02
CA THR A 199 3.06 8.63 -11.18
C THR A 199 4.30 7.73 -11.30
N GLY A 200 4.57 7.22 -12.50
CA GLY A 200 5.79 6.48 -12.80
C GLY A 200 7.05 7.34 -12.62
N LEU A 201 8.13 6.76 -12.09
CA LEU A 201 9.42 7.45 -11.92
C LEU A 201 10.48 6.81 -12.80
N GLU A 202 11.12 7.62 -13.64
CA GLU A 202 12.14 7.21 -14.60
C GLU A 202 13.53 7.68 -14.16
N SER A 203 14.53 6.80 -14.32
CA SER A 203 15.92 7.16 -14.05
C SER A 203 16.59 7.88 -15.21
N TRP A 204 17.21 9.01 -14.87
CA TRP A 204 18.06 9.86 -15.71
C TRP A 204 19.52 9.82 -15.24
N SER A 205 19.88 8.81 -14.44
CA SER A 205 21.20 8.67 -13.84
C SER A 205 22.21 8.15 -14.86
N THR A 206 23.37 8.80 -14.97
CA THR A 206 24.43 8.42 -15.91
C THR A 206 25.79 8.13 -15.24
N THR A 207 25.99 8.64 -14.03
CA THR A 207 27.29 8.62 -13.33
C THR A 207 27.34 7.60 -12.19
N HIS A 208 26.25 7.41 -11.45
CA HIS A 208 26.23 6.47 -10.34
C HIS A 208 26.25 5.02 -10.82
N ASN A 209 27.22 4.23 -10.34
CA ASN A 209 27.49 2.87 -10.81
C ASN A 209 26.28 1.94 -10.75
N CYS A 210 25.46 2.07 -9.70
CA CYS A 210 24.27 1.25 -9.55
C CYS A 210 23.12 1.72 -10.46
N SER A 211 22.92 3.04 -10.59
CA SER A 211 21.77 3.65 -11.29
C SER A 211 21.92 3.70 -12.80
N LYS A 212 23.16 3.68 -13.32
CA LYS A 212 23.46 3.81 -14.76
C LYS A 212 22.75 2.76 -15.63
N LYS A 213 22.58 1.54 -15.13
CA LYS A 213 21.89 0.45 -15.85
C LYS A 213 20.36 0.64 -15.96
N TYR A 214 19.82 1.58 -15.19
CA TYR A 214 18.42 1.97 -15.19
C TYR A 214 18.15 3.26 -15.99
N PHE A 215 19.16 3.81 -16.69
CA PHE A 215 18.95 4.99 -17.55
C PHE A 215 17.76 4.80 -18.50
N ARG A 216 16.84 5.76 -18.47
CA ARG A 216 15.57 5.79 -19.20
C ARG A 216 14.66 4.59 -18.95
N LYS A 217 14.80 3.94 -17.79
CA LYS A 217 13.88 2.91 -17.32
C LYS A 217 13.07 3.43 -16.14
N ARG A 218 11.80 3.06 -16.10
CA ARG A 218 10.88 3.35 -14.99
C ARG A 218 11.23 2.46 -13.80
N VAL A 219 11.89 3.03 -12.79
CA VAL A 219 12.23 2.33 -11.52
C VAL A 219 11.03 2.23 -10.58
N TRP A 220 9.97 2.99 -10.87
CA TRP A 220 8.64 2.90 -10.26
C TRP A 220 7.58 2.89 -11.36
N GLY A 221 6.54 2.07 -11.21
CA GLY A 221 5.43 2.01 -12.15
C GLY A 221 5.69 1.21 -13.44
N THR A 222 6.56 0.19 -13.39
CA THR A 222 6.66 -0.87 -14.42
C THR A 222 7.17 -2.17 -13.81
N THR A 223 7.13 -3.27 -14.57
CA THR A 223 7.75 -4.55 -14.20
C THR A 223 9.26 -4.45 -13.92
N THR A 224 9.93 -3.41 -14.44
CA THR A 224 11.34 -3.12 -14.13
C THR A 224 11.55 -2.87 -12.63
N MET A 225 10.57 -2.29 -11.94
CA MET A 225 10.59 -2.08 -10.49
C MET A 225 10.77 -3.40 -9.76
N PHE A 226 9.94 -4.41 -10.05
CA PHE A 226 10.03 -5.71 -9.38
C PHE A 226 11.37 -6.40 -9.65
N LYS A 227 11.85 -6.37 -10.89
CA LYS A 227 13.19 -6.89 -11.24
C LYS A 227 14.28 -6.17 -10.44
N ALA A 228 14.19 -4.85 -10.30
CA ALA A 228 15.15 -4.07 -9.53
C ALA A 228 15.10 -4.41 -8.04
N VAL A 229 13.92 -4.48 -7.43
CA VAL A 229 13.79 -4.81 -6.00
C VAL A 229 14.28 -6.23 -5.70
N LEU A 230 13.97 -7.21 -6.54
CA LEU A 230 14.34 -8.61 -6.33
C LEU A 230 15.82 -8.90 -6.59
N LEU A 231 16.40 -8.30 -7.63
CA LEU A 231 17.75 -8.63 -8.10
C LEU A 231 18.80 -7.61 -7.67
N ASP A 232 18.41 -6.40 -7.28
CA ASP A 232 19.30 -5.32 -6.87
C ASP A 232 18.64 -4.34 -5.88
N LYS A 233 18.26 -4.89 -4.72
CA LYS A 233 17.61 -4.15 -3.62
C LYS A 233 18.36 -2.87 -3.27
N ASP A 234 19.67 -2.95 -3.02
CA ASP A 234 20.47 -1.82 -2.55
C ASP A 234 20.54 -0.69 -3.60
N CYS A 235 20.63 -1.05 -4.89
CA CYS A 235 20.54 -0.07 -5.95
C CYS A 235 19.16 0.58 -6.01
N TRP A 236 18.08 -0.19 -5.88
CA TRP A 236 16.74 0.37 -5.90
C TRP A 236 16.53 1.35 -4.74
N ILE A 237 16.96 1.00 -3.53
CA ILE A 237 16.97 1.91 -2.36
C ILE A 237 17.74 3.18 -2.69
N THR A 238 18.96 3.04 -3.21
CA THR A 238 19.82 4.18 -3.53
C THR A 238 19.16 5.15 -4.52
N ASN A 239 18.41 4.62 -5.50
CA ASN A 239 17.66 5.45 -6.44
C ASN A 239 16.46 6.12 -5.78
N MET A 240 15.70 5.37 -4.97
CA MET A 240 14.43 5.84 -4.41
C MET A 240 14.59 6.72 -3.17
N ARG A 241 15.71 6.62 -2.46
CA ARG A 241 16.03 7.43 -1.29
C ARG A 241 16.35 8.87 -1.71
N LEU A 242 15.86 9.84 -0.92
CA LEU A 242 16.27 11.23 -1.03
C LEU A 242 17.38 11.52 -0.01
N ASP A 243 18.20 12.51 -0.33
CA ASP A 243 19.23 13.04 0.55
C ASP A 243 18.59 13.66 1.81
N SER A 244 19.11 13.32 2.99
CA SER A 244 18.48 13.70 4.27
C SER A 244 18.59 15.18 4.60
N GLU A 245 19.65 15.86 4.12
CA GLU A 245 19.88 17.28 4.38
C GLU A 245 19.11 18.17 3.39
N THR A 246 19.20 17.84 2.10
CA THR A 246 18.61 18.66 1.03
C THR A 246 17.17 18.27 0.69
N GLY A 247 16.78 17.03 0.94
CA GLY A 247 15.51 16.47 0.50
C GLY A 247 15.38 16.33 -1.02
N LEU A 248 16.51 16.23 -1.73
CA LEU A 248 16.62 16.10 -3.19
C LEU A 248 17.24 14.75 -3.58
N ASP A 249 17.43 14.49 -4.88
CA ASP A 249 18.10 13.28 -5.34
C ASP A 249 19.57 13.24 -4.83
N PRO A 250 20.07 12.09 -4.34
CA PRO A 250 21.47 11.95 -3.95
C PRO A 250 22.46 12.18 -5.09
N GLU A 251 23.73 12.43 -4.76
CA GLU A 251 24.76 12.67 -5.77
C GLU A 251 24.88 11.52 -6.78
N GLY A 252 24.83 11.87 -8.07
CA GLY A 252 24.91 10.91 -9.19
C GLY A 252 23.62 10.13 -9.48
N VAL A 253 22.59 10.26 -8.63
CA VAL A 253 21.23 9.74 -8.87
C VAL A 253 20.37 10.86 -9.44
N ARG A 254 19.54 10.53 -10.44
CA ARG A 254 18.55 11.45 -11.00
C ARG A 254 17.28 10.66 -11.33
N LEU A 255 16.18 11.00 -10.67
CA LEU A 255 14.86 10.44 -10.95
C LEU A 255 13.90 11.54 -11.36
N ARG A 256 13.11 11.30 -12.41
CA ARG A 256 12.12 12.26 -12.91
C ARG A 256 10.76 11.57 -13.06
N ALA A 257 9.71 12.32 -12.81
CA ALA A 257 8.36 11.87 -13.12
C ALA A 257 8.23 11.61 -14.62
N ALA A 258 7.63 10.47 -14.98
CA ALA A 258 7.13 10.24 -16.33
C ALA A 258 6.18 11.38 -16.74
N GLN A 259 6.08 11.65 -18.03
CA GLN A 259 5.33 12.79 -18.57
C GLN A 259 4.20 12.33 -19.48
N GLY A 260 3.19 13.18 -19.65
CA GLY A 260 2.00 12.89 -20.46
C GLY A 260 1.00 11.98 -19.73
N LEU A 261 -0.11 11.65 -20.39
CA LEU A 261 -1.19 10.86 -19.79
C LEU A 261 -0.74 9.45 -19.35
N GLU A 262 0.20 8.85 -20.09
CA GLU A 262 0.83 7.54 -19.82
C GLU A 262 1.67 7.49 -18.52
N ALA A 263 1.79 8.62 -17.82
CA ALA A 263 2.52 8.70 -16.57
C ALA A 263 1.70 8.15 -15.38
N ALA A 264 0.37 8.17 -15.48
CA ALA A 264 -0.54 7.74 -14.40
C ALA A 264 -1.85 7.09 -14.89
N ASP A 265 -1.98 6.74 -16.17
CA ASP A 265 -3.13 5.97 -16.66
C ASP A 265 -3.17 4.55 -16.05
N TYR A 266 -2.05 3.82 -16.17
CA TYR A 266 -1.79 2.51 -15.61
C TYR A 266 -0.47 2.55 -14.84
N LEU A 267 -0.49 2.17 -13.57
CA LEU A 267 0.75 2.09 -12.78
C LEU A 267 1.60 0.89 -13.21
N VAL A 268 0.96 -0.23 -13.51
CA VAL A 268 1.57 -1.41 -14.14
C VAL A 268 0.52 -2.01 -15.09
N PRO A 269 0.91 -2.83 -16.09
CA PRO A 269 -0.06 -3.53 -16.93
C PRO A 269 -1.15 -4.22 -16.09
N GLY A 270 -2.41 -4.00 -16.43
CA GLY A 270 -3.58 -4.53 -15.69
C GLY A 270 -3.98 -3.75 -14.42
N TYR A 271 -3.21 -2.75 -13.99
CA TYR A 271 -3.53 -1.92 -12.83
C TYR A 271 -3.78 -0.46 -13.23
N TRP A 272 -5.04 -0.12 -13.47
CA TRP A 272 -5.45 1.24 -13.84
C TRP A 272 -5.47 2.18 -12.63
N VAL A 273 -5.17 3.46 -12.88
CA VAL A 273 -5.35 4.56 -11.93
C VAL A 273 -6.22 5.65 -12.55
N TRP A 274 -5.70 6.44 -13.49
CA TRP A 274 -6.48 7.49 -14.17
C TRP A 274 -7.15 7.04 -15.47
N ALA A 275 -6.86 5.83 -15.96
CA ALA A 275 -7.37 5.36 -17.25
C ALA A 275 -8.91 5.46 -17.40
N PRO A 276 -9.75 5.10 -16.39
CA PRO A 276 -11.20 5.23 -16.53
C PRO A 276 -11.67 6.68 -16.72
N ILE A 277 -11.11 7.62 -15.96
CA ILE A 277 -11.41 9.06 -16.09
C ILE A 277 -10.99 9.57 -17.48
N ILE A 278 -9.77 9.24 -17.91
CA ILE A 278 -9.23 9.66 -19.22
C ILE A 278 -10.11 9.13 -20.36
N LYS A 279 -10.49 7.85 -20.31
CA LYS A 279 -11.35 7.21 -21.33
C LYS A 279 -12.72 7.89 -21.42
N ASN A 280 -13.32 8.21 -20.27
CA ASN A 280 -14.64 8.87 -20.21
C ASN A 280 -14.60 10.33 -20.65
N LEU A 281 -13.53 11.06 -20.33
CA LEU A 281 -13.29 12.41 -20.87
C LEU A 281 -13.13 12.35 -22.40
N ALA A 282 -12.34 11.40 -22.90
CA ALA A 282 -12.16 11.21 -24.33
C ALA A 282 -13.48 10.86 -25.04
N ALA A 283 -14.35 10.08 -24.40
CA ALA A 283 -15.66 9.71 -24.95
C ALA A 283 -16.53 10.93 -25.29
N ILE A 284 -16.48 12.01 -24.49
CA ILE A 284 -17.21 13.26 -24.76
C ILE A 284 -16.42 14.25 -25.63
N GLY A 285 -15.18 13.93 -26.04
CA GLY A 285 -14.38 14.71 -26.99
C GLY A 285 -13.14 15.41 -26.42
N TYR A 286 -12.68 15.07 -25.21
CA TYR A 286 -11.38 15.54 -24.72
C TYR A 286 -10.22 14.81 -25.41
N ASP A 287 -9.08 15.49 -25.54
CA ASP A 287 -7.84 14.97 -26.08
C ASP A 287 -6.63 15.65 -25.43
N ASN A 288 -5.42 15.41 -25.94
CA ASN A 288 -4.19 16.01 -25.42
C ASN A 288 -4.12 17.55 -25.52
N ASN A 289 -5.01 18.20 -26.27
CA ASN A 289 -5.01 19.66 -26.43
C ASN A 289 -5.79 20.37 -25.31
N ASN A 290 -6.79 19.70 -24.72
CA ASN A 290 -7.65 20.26 -23.67
C ASN A 290 -7.63 19.45 -22.36
N MET A 291 -6.81 18.40 -22.30
CA MET A 291 -6.56 17.59 -21.12
C MET A 291 -5.06 17.54 -20.81
N HIS A 292 -4.71 17.82 -19.56
CA HIS A 292 -3.32 17.78 -19.08
C HIS A 292 -3.21 16.94 -17.80
N LEU A 293 -2.23 16.05 -17.74
CA LEU A 293 -1.84 15.38 -16.49
C LEU A 293 -0.58 16.07 -15.95
N ALA A 294 -0.73 16.75 -14.81
CA ALA A 294 0.35 17.44 -14.12
C ALA A 294 1.13 16.47 -13.23
N SER A 295 1.79 15.50 -13.85
CA SER A 295 2.63 14.47 -13.21
C SER A 295 3.82 15.07 -12.46
N TYR A 296 4.14 14.53 -11.27
CA TYR A 296 5.23 15.00 -10.42
C TYR A 296 5.89 13.86 -9.62
N ASP A 297 7.06 14.14 -9.05
CA ASP A 297 7.76 13.21 -8.18
C ASP A 297 7.20 13.30 -6.76
N TRP A 298 6.28 12.39 -6.47
CA TRP A 298 5.57 12.28 -5.19
C TRP A 298 6.45 12.00 -3.98
N ARG A 299 7.76 11.75 -4.14
CA ARG A 299 8.70 11.60 -3.01
C ARG A 299 9.11 12.94 -2.42
N LEU A 300 9.18 13.99 -3.25
CA LEU A 300 9.71 15.29 -2.84
C LEU A 300 8.75 16.02 -1.91
N SER A 301 9.31 16.88 -1.05
CA SER A 301 8.48 17.88 -0.37
C SER A 301 7.89 18.87 -1.36
N PHE A 302 6.75 19.48 -1.04
CA PHE A 302 6.08 20.38 -1.98
C PHE A 302 6.95 21.58 -2.36
N ALA A 303 7.70 22.16 -1.42
CA ALA A 303 8.69 23.19 -1.73
C ALA A 303 9.76 22.69 -2.71
N ASN A 304 10.24 21.45 -2.54
CA ASN A 304 11.28 20.88 -3.41
C ASN A 304 10.77 20.51 -4.80
N LEU A 305 9.45 20.33 -5.00
CA LEU A 305 8.87 20.18 -6.34
C LEU A 305 9.17 21.41 -7.22
N GLU A 306 9.13 22.60 -6.63
CA GLU A 306 9.50 23.83 -7.34
C GLU A 306 11.02 23.94 -7.49
N VAL A 307 11.78 23.73 -6.41
CA VAL A 307 13.24 23.88 -6.43
C VAL A 307 13.90 22.96 -7.47
N ARG A 308 13.49 21.69 -7.55
CA ARG A 308 14.12 20.71 -8.44
C ARG A 308 13.58 20.76 -9.87
N ASP A 309 12.26 20.79 -10.01
CA ASP A 309 11.59 20.52 -11.28
C ASP A 309 10.89 21.76 -11.87
N GLY A 310 10.75 22.85 -11.09
CA GLY A 310 9.93 24.00 -11.44
C GLY A 310 8.46 23.63 -11.61
N TYR A 311 7.98 22.64 -10.85
CA TYR A 311 6.67 22.02 -11.06
C TYR A 311 5.52 23.03 -11.02
N PHE A 312 5.49 23.91 -10.02
CA PHE A 312 4.40 24.87 -9.87
C PHE A 312 4.51 26.01 -10.89
N SER A 313 5.73 26.44 -11.23
CA SER A 313 5.96 27.38 -12.33
C SER A 313 5.46 26.82 -13.67
N ARG A 314 5.71 25.53 -13.96
CA ARG A 314 5.22 24.85 -15.16
C ARG A 314 3.70 24.71 -15.14
N LEU A 315 3.11 24.32 -14.02
CA LEU A 315 1.66 24.23 -13.85
C LEU A 315 1.00 25.59 -14.08
N LYS A 316 1.50 26.65 -13.43
CA LYS A 316 1.03 28.03 -13.63
C LYS A 316 1.08 28.43 -15.11
N ALA A 317 2.22 28.23 -15.78
CA ALA A 317 2.39 28.58 -17.19
C ALA A 317 1.47 27.78 -18.12
N ASN A 318 1.21 26.50 -17.82
CA ASN A 318 0.28 25.68 -18.58
C ASN A 318 -1.15 26.21 -18.48
N LEU A 319 -1.60 26.56 -17.26
CA LEU A 319 -2.94 27.11 -17.03
C LEU A 319 -3.13 28.49 -17.70
N GLU A 320 -2.12 29.36 -17.64
CA GLU A 320 -2.13 30.66 -18.33
C GLU A 320 -2.16 30.50 -19.87
N LEU A 321 -1.37 29.57 -20.41
CA LEU A 321 -1.34 29.31 -21.84
C LEU A 321 -2.67 28.74 -22.33
N SER A 322 -3.21 27.75 -21.62
CA SER A 322 -4.46 27.12 -22.00
C SER A 322 -5.64 28.09 -21.90
N LEU A 323 -5.66 29.02 -20.92
CA LEU A 323 -6.66 30.09 -20.89
C LEU A 323 -6.57 31.00 -22.12
N LYS A 324 -5.35 31.35 -22.57
CA LYS A 324 -5.14 32.16 -23.79
C LYS A 324 -5.57 31.44 -25.06
N VAL A 325 -5.40 30.12 -25.12
CA VAL A 325 -5.73 29.31 -26.30
C VAL A 325 -7.23 28.99 -26.37
N THR A 326 -7.83 28.64 -25.24
CA THR A 326 -9.22 28.16 -25.19
C THR A 326 -10.23 29.24 -24.84
N GLY A 327 -9.79 30.34 -24.20
CA GLY A 327 -10.67 31.38 -23.66
C GLY A 327 -11.42 30.99 -22.39
N GLU A 328 -11.15 29.80 -21.83
CA GLU A 328 -11.90 29.21 -20.73
C GLU A 328 -11.02 28.95 -19.50
N LYS A 329 -11.59 29.13 -18.31
CA LYS A 329 -10.96 28.79 -17.02
C LYS A 329 -10.85 27.26 -16.85
N HIS A 330 -9.94 26.81 -16.01
CA HIS A 330 -9.64 25.38 -15.86
C HIS A 330 -10.47 24.69 -14.79
N VAL A 331 -10.83 23.43 -15.06
CA VAL A 331 -11.25 22.49 -14.02
C VAL A 331 -10.01 21.71 -13.57
N LEU A 332 -9.63 21.88 -12.31
CA LEU A 332 -8.52 21.20 -11.69
C LEU A 332 -9.05 20.00 -10.90
N VAL A 333 -8.68 18.80 -11.34
CA VAL A 333 -9.11 17.54 -10.75
C VAL A 333 -7.94 16.93 -10.02
N ALA A 334 -8.04 16.79 -8.70
CA ALA A 334 -6.96 16.23 -7.90
C ALA A 334 -7.45 14.99 -7.14
N HIS A 335 -6.57 13.99 -7.03
CA HIS A 335 -6.86 12.76 -6.31
C HIS A 335 -5.88 12.57 -5.15
N SER A 336 -6.39 12.15 -3.98
CA SER A 336 -5.56 11.78 -2.83
C SER A 336 -4.58 12.90 -2.46
N MET A 337 -3.28 12.61 -2.29
CA MET A 337 -2.23 13.60 -2.02
C MET A 337 -2.20 14.75 -3.04
N GLY A 338 -2.62 14.51 -4.29
CA GLY A 338 -2.71 15.54 -5.31
C GLY A 338 -3.60 16.72 -4.89
N SER A 339 -4.63 16.47 -4.09
CA SER A 339 -5.50 17.53 -3.56
C SER A 339 -4.75 18.43 -2.57
N THR A 340 -3.83 17.87 -1.78
CA THR A 340 -2.97 18.66 -0.88
C THR A 340 -1.89 19.43 -1.64
N VAL A 341 -1.37 18.86 -2.74
CA VAL A 341 -0.45 19.56 -3.67
C VAL A 341 -1.16 20.74 -4.33
N LEU A 342 -2.40 20.55 -4.78
CA LEU A 342 -3.18 21.61 -5.39
C LEU A 342 -3.56 22.70 -4.39
N PHE A 343 -3.90 22.33 -3.15
CA PHE A 343 -4.12 23.29 -2.08
C PHE A 343 -2.87 24.14 -1.79
N TYR A 344 -1.69 23.51 -1.73
CA TYR A 344 -0.40 24.22 -1.65
C TYR A 344 -0.19 25.16 -2.84
N PHE A 345 -0.48 24.71 -4.06
CA PHE A 345 -0.33 25.51 -5.27
C PHE A 345 -1.15 26.81 -5.22
N PHE A 346 -2.38 26.79 -4.70
CA PHE A 346 -3.19 28.01 -4.58
C PHE A 346 -2.51 29.09 -3.75
N LYS A 347 -1.85 28.73 -2.64
CA LYS A 347 -1.10 29.71 -1.85
C LYS A 347 0.24 30.05 -2.45
N TRP A 348 0.92 29.08 -3.04
CA TRP A 348 2.16 29.32 -3.75
C TRP A 348 1.97 30.33 -4.87
N VAL A 349 0.90 30.23 -5.68
CA VAL A 349 0.70 31.11 -6.84
C VAL A 349 0.31 32.54 -6.44
N GLU A 350 -0.45 32.70 -5.34
CA GLU A 350 -0.83 34.02 -4.81
C GLU A 350 0.34 34.75 -4.14
N SER A 351 1.32 34.02 -3.60
CA SER A 351 2.36 34.53 -2.73
C SER A 351 3.56 35.15 -3.46
N ASP A 352 4.15 36.18 -2.84
CA ASP A 352 5.41 36.81 -3.27
C ASP A 352 6.61 35.86 -3.17
N PHE A 353 6.54 34.88 -2.27
CA PHE A 353 7.57 33.84 -2.10
C PHE A 353 7.44 32.71 -3.13
N GLY A 354 6.35 32.66 -3.90
CA GLY A 354 6.08 31.63 -4.89
C GLY A 354 5.87 32.21 -6.29
N GLY A 355 4.70 31.95 -6.85
CA GLY A 355 4.36 32.22 -8.25
C GLY A 355 4.10 33.69 -8.59
N LYS A 356 3.96 34.59 -7.61
CA LYS A 356 3.74 36.04 -7.84
C LYS A 356 2.60 36.35 -8.82
N GLY A 357 1.56 35.52 -8.81
CA GLY A 357 0.36 35.71 -9.63
C GLY A 357 -0.56 36.82 -9.11
N GLY A 358 -0.40 37.19 -7.84
CA GLY A 358 -1.28 38.13 -7.15
C GLY A 358 -2.56 37.45 -6.63
N PRO A 359 -3.37 38.17 -5.84
CA PRO A 359 -4.50 37.60 -5.10
C PRO A 359 -5.67 37.17 -5.99
N ASN A 360 -5.73 37.64 -7.24
CA ASN A 360 -6.82 37.31 -8.16
C ASN A 360 -6.44 36.19 -9.14
N TRP A 361 -5.21 35.69 -9.12
CA TRP A 361 -4.76 34.72 -10.12
C TRP A 361 -5.65 33.48 -10.16
N VAL A 362 -6.00 32.92 -8.99
CA VAL A 362 -6.88 31.74 -8.92
C VAL A 362 -8.28 32.07 -9.44
N LYS A 363 -8.83 33.22 -9.06
CA LYS A 363 -10.12 33.71 -9.56
C LYS A 363 -10.14 33.77 -11.10
N ASP A 364 -9.06 34.23 -11.71
CA ASP A 364 -9.00 34.52 -13.13
C ASP A 364 -8.72 33.26 -13.98
N HIS A 365 -8.08 32.23 -13.41
CA HIS A 365 -7.62 31.05 -14.16
C HIS A 365 -8.33 29.74 -13.82
N VAL A 366 -8.95 29.64 -12.63
CA VAL A 366 -9.54 28.39 -12.12
C VAL A 366 -11.06 28.54 -12.04
N HIS A 367 -11.75 27.60 -12.69
CA HIS A 367 -13.21 27.50 -12.66
C HIS A 367 -13.67 26.66 -11.46
N THR A 368 -13.11 25.46 -11.35
CA THR A 368 -13.54 24.47 -10.36
C THR A 368 -12.33 23.70 -9.83
N PHE A 369 -12.33 23.46 -8.52
CA PHE A 369 -11.49 22.45 -7.89
C PHE A 369 -12.33 21.20 -7.58
N VAL A 370 -12.04 20.09 -8.25
CA VAL A 370 -12.62 18.77 -7.96
C VAL A 370 -11.63 18.00 -7.08
N ASN A 371 -11.97 17.87 -5.80
CA ASN A 371 -11.21 17.13 -4.79
C ASN A 371 -11.73 15.70 -4.69
N ILE A 372 -11.03 14.73 -5.26
CA ILE A 372 -11.40 13.30 -5.19
C ILE A 372 -10.59 12.62 -4.09
N ALA A 373 -11.27 12.17 -3.03
CA ALA A 373 -10.67 11.43 -1.91
C ALA A 373 -9.42 12.11 -1.30
N GLY A 374 -9.40 13.45 -1.24
CA GLY A 374 -8.26 14.18 -0.71
C GLY A 374 -8.13 14.05 0.83
N PRO A 375 -6.96 13.68 1.38
CA PRO A 375 -6.73 13.56 2.82
C PRO A 375 -6.39 14.94 3.41
N MET A 376 -7.37 15.82 3.46
CA MET A 376 -7.17 17.23 3.87
C MET A 376 -6.56 17.35 5.27
N LEU A 377 -6.91 16.46 6.20
CA LEU A 377 -6.32 16.43 7.54
C LEU A 377 -5.21 15.39 7.71
N GLY A 378 -4.73 14.75 6.64
CA GLY A 378 -3.71 13.70 6.69
C GLY A 378 -4.28 12.30 6.97
N VAL A 379 -3.41 11.29 7.05
CA VAL A 379 -3.80 9.89 7.26
C VAL A 379 -2.98 9.27 8.39
N PRO A 380 -3.59 8.61 9.40
CA PRO A 380 -2.89 7.93 10.49
C PRO A 380 -1.80 6.97 10.02
N LYS A 381 -2.03 6.28 8.88
CA LYS A 381 -1.07 5.37 8.23
C LYS A 381 0.29 6.00 7.93
N THR A 382 0.35 7.30 7.67
CA THR A 382 1.63 7.97 7.43
C THR A 382 2.48 8.05 8.69
N LEU A 383 1.86 8.22 9.86
CA LEU A 383 2.56 8.24 11.14
C LEU A 383 3.26 6.90 11.38
N THR A 384 2.55 5.77 11.25
CA THR A 384 3.14 4.43 11.45
C THR A 384 4.20 4.10 10.41
N ALA A 385 4.02 4.57 9.16
CA ALA A 385 5.01 4.42 8.10
C ALA A 385 6.34 5.08 8.48
N VAL A 386 6.34 6.34 8.91
CA VAL A 386 7.58 7.05 9.28
C VAL A 386 8.09 6.67 10.68
N LEU A 387 7.21 6.21 11.57
CA LEU A 387 7.56 5.82 12.93
C LEU A 387 8.22 4.43 12.98
N SER A 388 7.50 3.38 12.55
CA SER A 388 7.94 1.97 12.66
C SER A 388 8.14 1.28 11.31
N GLY A 389 7.91 1.96 10.18
CA GLY A 389 8.06 1.37 8.84
C GLY A 389 6.94 0.39 8.48
N GLU A 390 5.78 0.51 9.12
CA GLU A 390 4.63 -0.39 8.97
C GLU A 390 3.50 0.34 8.24
N VAL A 391 2.98 -0.30 7.18
CA VAL A 391 1.93 0.22 6.29
C VAL A 391 0.90 -0.88 6.04
N ARG A 392 0.15 -1.23 7.08
CA ARG A 392 -0.65 -2.46 7.08
C ARG A 392 -2.11 -2.26 6.67
N ASP A 393 -2.29 -1.82 5.44
CA ASP A 393 -3.43 -2.22 4.60
C ASP A 393 -3.05 -1.85 3.18
N THR A 394 -2.72 -2.87 2.41
CA THR A 394 -2.48 -2.76 0.97
C THR A 394 -3.41 -3.70 0.23
N ALA A 395 -4.70 -3.53 0.48
CA ALA A 395 -5.69 -3.89 -0.53
C ALA A 395 -5.41 -3.14 -1.85
N GLN A 396 -4.75 -1.97 -1.83
CA GLN A 396 -4.71 -1.09 -3.00
C GLN A 396 -3.36 -0.49 -3.39
N LEU A 397 -2.33 -0.58 -2.55
CA LEU A 397 -0.95 -0.37 -3.03
C LEU A 397 -0.50 -1.70 -3.64
N GLY A 398 -1.13 -1.99 -4.80
CA GLY A 398 -1.37 -3.30 -5.39
C GLY A 398 -0.59 -4.40 -4.69
N VAL A 399 -1.26 -5.14 -3.80
CA VAL A 399 -0.84 -6.30 -2.99
C VAL A 399 0.64 -6.65 -3.08
N VAL A 400 1.17 -6.88 -4.28
CA VAL A 400 2.59 -7.03 -4.63
C VAL A 400 3.54 -5.90 -4.18
N SER A 401 3.28 -4.59 -4.35
CA SER A 401 4.33 -3.56 -4.08
C SER A 401 4.57 -3.37 -2.58
N ALA A 402 3.54 -3.35 -1.77
CA ALA A 402 3.71 -3.40 -0.32
C ALA A 402 4.08 -4.78 0.20
N TYR A 403 3.59 -5.89 -0.36
CA TYR A 403 4.08 -7.23 -0.01
C TYR A 403 5.57 -7.40 -0.35
N VAL A 404 6.03 -6.84 -1.47
CA VAL A 404 7.45 -6.84 -1.86
C VAL A 404 8.25 -5.94 -0.91
N LEU A 405 7.76 -4.75 -0.57
CA LEU A 405 8.45 -3.91 0.42
C LEU A 405 8.46 -4.55 1.83
N GLU A 406 7.38 -5.21 2.23
CA GLU A 406 7.23 -5.85 3.54
C GLU A 406 8.07 -7.12 3.69
N LYS A 407 8.18 -7.92 2.63
CA LYS A 407 8.93 -9.19 2.63
C LYS A 407 10.42 -9.02 2.35
N PHE A 408 10.82 -8.03 1.54
CA PHE A 408 12.22 -7.88 1.12
C PHE A 408 13.01 -6.83 1.92
N PHE A 409 12.32 -6.01 2.71
CA PHE A 409 12.94 -4.98 3.54
C PHE A 409 12.58 -5.21 5.00
N SER A 410 13.50 -4.86 5.90
CA SER A 410 13.20 -4.77 7.32
C SER A 410 12.33 -3.54 7.60
N ARG A 411 11.60 -3.56 8.72
CA ARG A 411 10.86 -2.40 9.23
C ARG A 411 11.72 -1.13 9.28
N ARG A 412 12.97 -1.26 9.74
CA ARG A 412 13.90 -0.14 9.89
C ARG A 412 14.35 0.44 8.55
N GLU A 413 14.70 -0.42 7.58
CA GLU A 413 15.03 0.05 6.22
C GLU A 413 13.86 0.80 5.56
N ARG A 414 12.62 0.35 5.80
CA ARG A 414 11.43 1.06 5.32
C ARG A 414 11.22 2.38 6.02
N ALA A 415 11.31 2.42 7.35
CA ALA A 415 11.18 3.66 8.12
C ALA A 415 12.22 4.70 7.64
N ASP A 416 13.48 4.29 7.46
CA ASP A 416 14.55 5.18 6.97
C ASP A 416 14.27 5.69 5.55
N LEU A 417 13.76 4.83 4.66
CA LEU A 417 13.37 5.23 3.31
C LEU A 417 12.19 6.20 3.33
N PHE A 418 11.15 5.89 4.09
CA PHE A 418 9.94 6.70 4.22
C PHE A 418 10.20 8.06 4.86
N ARG A 419 11.13 8.14 5.83
CA ARG A 419 11.61 9.40 6.40
C ARG A 419 12.32 10.29 5.38
N SER A 420 12.95 9.70 4.35
CA SER A 420 13.53 10.50 3.26
C SER A 420 12.47 11.11 2.34
N TRP A 421 11.25 10.57 2.29
CA TRP A 421 10.19 11.04 1.39
C TRP A 421 9.39 12.19 2.01
N GLY A 422 9.79 13.42 1.70
CA GLY A 422 9.08 14.63 2.09
C GLY A 422 7.62 14.68 1.60
N GLY A 423 7.28 14.03 0.49
CA GLY A 423 5.90 13.94 0.01
C GLY A 423 5.02 13.13 0.95
N LEU A 424 5.51 11.98 1.45
CA LEU A 424 4.79 11.14 2.42
C LEU A 424 4.51 11.90 3.73
N SER A 425 5.50 12.67 4.21
CA SER A 425 5.39 13.46 5.45
C SER A 425 4.35 14.60 5.35
N SER A 426 3.96 15.03 4.14
CA SER A 426 2.91 16.03 3.95
C SER A 426 1.53 15.58 4.43
N MET A 427 1.33 14.26 4.52
CA MET A 427 0.06 13.63 4.88
C MET A 427 0.02 13.17 6.34
N ILE A 428 0.98 13.57 7.17
CA ILE A 428 0.88 13.38 8.62
C ILE A 428 -0.42 14.03 9.14
N PRO A 429 -1.15 13.38 10.07
CA PRO A 429 -2.36 13.92 10.67
C PRO A 429 -2.17 15.36 11.18
N LYS A 430 -3.12 16.24 10.83
CA LYS A 430 -3.09 17.68 11.12
C LYS A 430 -4.13 18.02 12.19
N GLY A 431 -3.82 19.02 13.02
CA GLY A 431 -4.70 19.54 14.07
C GLY A 431 -4.54 18.86 15.43
N GLY A 432 -3.63 17.89 15.57
CA GLY A 432 -3.28 17.30 16.86
C GLY A 432 -4.48 16.76 17.62
N ASN A 433 -4.46 16.90 18.95
CA ASN A 433 -5.53 16.39 19.81
C ASN A 433 -6.89 17.08 19.57
N ARG A 434 -6.91 18.30 19.02
CA ARG A 434 -8.15 19.06 18.72
C ARG A 434 -9.02 18.38 17.66
N VAL A 435 -8.37 17.71 16.71
CA VAL A 435 -9.03 16.96 15.63
C VAL A 435 -9.13 15.49 15.99
N TRP A 436 -8.02 14.89 16.41
CA TRP A 436 -7.90 13.42 16.48
C TRP A 436 -8.32 12.83 17.82
N GLY A 437 -8.58 13.67 18.83
CA GLY A 437 -9.03 13.26 20.16
C GLY A 437 -7.94 13.20 21.21
N SER A 438 -8.35 12.73 22.39
CA SER A 438 -7.51 12.43 23.55
C SER A 438 -7.55 10.94 23.86
N VAL A 439 -6.67 10.44 24.73
CA VAL A 439 -6.60 9.01 25.08
C VAL A 439 -7.97 8.42 25.45
N SER A 440 -8.84 9.20 26.10
CA SER A 440 -10.17 8.76 26.54
C SER A 440 -11.29 8.98 25.53
N SER A 441 -11.11 9.82 24.49
CA SER A 441 -12.21 10.14 23.56
C SER A 441 -11.74 10.76 22.24
N ALA A 442 -12.36 10.38 21.13
CA ALA A 442 -12.26 11.02 19.82
C ALA A 442 -13.63 11.41 19.23
N PRO A 443 -13.68 12.40 18.31
CA PRO A 443 -14.92 12.82 17.65
C PRO A 443 -15.68 11.68 16.96
N ASP A 444 -14.93 10.72 16.43
CA ASP A 444 -15.36 9.57 15.65
C ASP A 444 -15.35 8.26 16.44
N ASP A 445 -15.44 8.30 17.77
CA ASP A 445 -15.68 7.10 18.60
C ASP A 445 -17.10 6.54 18.41
N GLY A 446 -17.23 5.21 18.53
CA GLY A 446 -18.51 4.50 18.39
C GLY A 446 -18.96 4.27 16.93
N THR A 447 -18.00 4.26 16.00
CA THR A 447 -18.23 4.22 14.55
C THR A 447 -17.98 2.86 13.93
N HIS A 448 -17.67 1.86 14.77
CA HIS A 448 -17.77 0.45 14.38
C HIS A 448 -19.21 0.16 14.01
N ASP A 449 -19.47 -0.09 12.73
CA ASP A 449 -20.78 -0.52 12.26
C ASP A 449 -21.13 -1.85 12.94
N GLU A 450 -21.94 -1.77 14.01
CA GLU A 450 -22.51 -2.94 14.67
C GLU A 450 -23.20 -3.87 13.65
N GLU A 451 -23.75 -3.32 12.56
CA GLU A 451 -24.34 -4.08 11.45
C GLU A 451 -23.32 -4.87 10.63
N GLU A 452 -22.15 -4.31 10.29
CA GLU A 452 -21.11 -5.04 9.54
C GLU A 452 -20.51 -6.15 10.42
N THR A 453 -20.32 -5.88 11.72
CA THR A 453 -19.89 -6.88 12.70
C THR A 453 -20.95 -7.95 12.93
N LEU A 454 -22.25 -7.61 12.92
CA LEU A 454 -23.35 -8.58 12.98
C LEU A 454 -23.43 -9.45 11.73
N VAL A 455 -23.16 -8.89 10.54
CA VAL A 455 -23.11 -9.64 9.29
C VAL A 455 -21.89 -10.56 9.27
N LYS A 456 -20.69 -10.07 9.60
CA LYS A 456 -19.47 -10.87 9.73
C LYS A 456 -19.60 -11.95 10.81
N ALA A 457 -20.22 -11.65 11.96
CA ALA A 457 -20.49 -12.62 13.02
C ALA A 457 -21.55 -13.66 12.61
N LYS A 458 -22.54 -13.31 11.78
CA LYS A 458 -23.51 -14.26 11.19
C LYS A 458 -22.86 -15.17 10.16
N ILE A 459 -21.87 -14.67 9.41
CA ILE A 459 -21.07 -15.44 8.45
C ILE A 459 -20.10 -16.37 9.19
N ALA A 460 -19.39 -15.87 10.20
CA ALA A 460 -18.45 -16.65 11.01
C ALA A 460 -19.13 -17.77 11.81
N LYS A 461 -20.38 -17.60 12.25
CA LYS A 461 -21.17 -18.65 12.91
C LYS A 461 -21.53 -19.84 11.99
N LYS A 462 -21.29 -19.75 10.68
CA LYS A 462 -21.48 -20.88 9.75
C LYS A 462 -20.23 -21.73 9.55
N GLU A 463 -19.07 -21.29 10.03
CA GLU A 463 -17.78 -21.99 9.88
C GLU A 463 -17.08 -22.14 11.24
N GLU A 464 -17.66 -22.92 12.15
CA GLU A 464 -16.93 -23.34 13.35
C GLU A 464 -15.90 -24.42 13.00
N SER A 465 -14.61 -24.08 13.14
CA SER A 465 -13.54 -25.05 13.39
C SER A 465 -13.31 -25.16 14.91
N PRO A 466 -13.23 -26.38 15.48
CA PRO A 466 -13.13 -26.57 16.92
C PRO A 466 -11.69 -26.27 17.39
N GLY A 467 -11.50 -25.20 18.18
CA GLY A 467 -10.20 -24.98 18.84
C GLY A 467 -9.88 -23.58 19.37
N ALA A 468 -10.74 -22.57 19.19
CA ALA A 468 -10.47 -21.25 19.77
C ALA A 468 -10.80 -21.24 21.27
N VAL A 469 -9.79 -21.05 22.11
CA VAL A 469 -9.94 -20.84 23.55
C VAL A 469 -10.62 -19.47 23.77
N PRO A 470 -11.75 -19.40 24.48
CA PRO A 470 -12.34 -18.11 24.87
C PRO A 470 -11.41 -17.47 25.91
N LYS A 471 -10.81 -16.32 25.59
CA LYS A 471 -10.19 -15.48 26.61
C LYS A 471 -11.25 -14.62 27.27
N ASP A 472 -11.08 -14.50 28.58
CA ASP A 472 -12.00 -13.91 29.53
C ASP A 472 -12.55 -12.54 29.15
N LYS A 473 -13.79 -12.32 29.57
CA LYS A 473 -14.55 -11.10 29.39
C LYS A 473 -13.77 -9.88 29.89
N TRP A 474 -13.53 -8.93 28.99
CA TRP A 474 -13.30 -7.54 29.36
C TRP A 474 -14.65 -6.96 29.83
N GLU A 475 -15.00 -7.23 31.09
CA GLU A 475 -16.04 -6.47 31.81
C GLU A 475 -15.37 -5.22 32.41
N GLY A 476 -14.93 -4.31 31.53
CA GLY A 476 -14.45 -2.97 31.85
C GLY A 476 -15.28 -1.96 31.08
N LYS A 477 -15.83 -0.95 31.77
CA LYS A 477 -16.55 0.16 31.15
C LYS A 477 -15.59 0.95 30.25
N ASP A 478 -16.10 1.34 29.09
CA ASP A 478 -15.50 2.20 28.06
C ASP A 478 -14.79 1.41 26.94
N SER A 479 -15.42 1.37 25.76
CA SER A 479 -14.79 0.89 24.52
C SER A 479 -13.48 1.66 24.25
N PRO A 480 -12.43 1.04 23.68
CA PRO A 480 -11.21 1.74 23.35
C PRO A 480 -11.51 2.91 22.41
N SER A 481 -10.95 4.07 22.75
CA SER A 481 -11.11 5.32 22.00
C SER A 481 -10.09 5.40 20.87
N PHE A 482 -10.50 5.94 19.72
CA PHE A 482 -9.60 6.25 18.60
C PHE A 482 -8.63 7.40 18.91
N GLY A 483 -8.84 8.12 20.00
CA GLY A 483 -7.98 9.23 20.42
C GLY A 483 -6.68 8.76 21.07
N ALA A 484 -6.60 7.50 21.51
CA ALA A 484 -5.34 6.81 21.72
C ALA A 484 -4.75 6.39 20.36
N MET A 485 -4.11 7.33 19.65
CA MET A 485 -3.53 7.13 18.33
C MET A 485 -2.56 5.93 18.30
N LEU A 486 -1.70 5.83 19.33
CA LEU A 486 -0.86 4.66 19.58
C LEU A 486 -1.20 4.06 20.95
N ALA A 487 -1.97 2.99 20.96
CA ALA A 487 -2.37 2.26 22.16
C ALA A 487 -1.33 1.18 22.51
N PHE A 488 -0.38 1.51 23.38
CA PHE A 488 0.64 0.58 23.85
C PHE A 488 0.10 -0.53 24.77
N ALA A 489 0.56 -1.78 24.58
CA ALA A 489 0.22 -2.90 25.46
C ALA A 489 0.76 -2.68 26.89
N GLU A 490 0.03 -3.13 27.91
CA GLU A 490 0.45 -3.00 29.32
C GLU A 490 1.85 -3.59 29.58
N THR A 491 2.23 -4.64 28.84
CA THR A 491 3.54 -5.30 28.96
C THR A 491 4.71 -4.51 28.37
N SER A 492 4.45 -3.36 27.75
CA SER A 492 5.47 -2.58 27.04
C SER A 492 6.14 -1.49 27.90
N ASP A 493 5.65 -1.26 29.12
CA ASP A 493 6.05 -0.17 30.02
C ASP A 493 5.95 1.23 29.34
N MET A 494 5.02 1.39 28.40
CA MET A 494 4.78 2.64 27.66
C MET A 494 3.31 3.06 27.82
N ASP A 495 3.07 4.35 28.04
CA ASP A 495 1.73 4.91 28.10
C ASP A 495 1.09 4.99 26.70
N HIS A 496 -0.24 4.96 26.64
CA HIS A 496 -0.96 5.26 25.40
C HIS A 496 -0.68 6.70 24.95
N HIS A 497 -0.47 6.92 23.66
CA HIS A 497 -0.18 8.25 23.12
C HIS A 497 -1.34 8.80 22.29
N THR A 498 -1.69 10.07 22.52
CA THR A 498 -2.52 10.86 21.60
C THR A 498 -1.77 11.21 20.31
N MET A 499 -2.40 11.93 19.38
CA MET A 499 -1.73 12.37 18.16
C MET A 499 -0.53 13.27 18.45
N ASP A 500 -0.66 14.24 19.36
CA ASP A 500 0.44 15.14 19.73
C ASP A 500 1.60 14.39 20.42
N GLU A 501 1.30 13.47 21.33
CA GLU A 501 2.30 12.63 22.00
C GLU A 501 2.98 11.66 21.02
N SER A 502 2.25 11.17 20.02
CA SER A 502 2.79 10.34 18.95
C SER A 502 3.76 11.11 18.05
N MET A 503 3.47 12.38 17.78
CA MET A 503 4.42 13.26 17.08
C MET A 503 5.68 13.53 17.89
N LEU A 504 5.56 13.69 19.22
CA LEU A 504 6.72 13.81 20.10
C LEU A 504 7.56 12.52 20.11
N LEU A 505 6.92 11.35 20.13
CA LEU A 505 7.60 10.06 20.02
C LEU A 505 8.31 9.92 18.67
N LEU A 506 7.64 10.26 17.57
CA LEU A 506 8.24 10.26 16.23
C LEU A 506 9.46 11.17 16.19
N SER A 507 9.37 12.38 16.75
CA SER A 507 10.48 13.32 16.79
C SER A 507 11.70 12.75 17.53
N LYS A 508 11.48 12.04 18.64
CA LYS A 508 12.56 11.34 19.36
C LYS A 508 13.16 10.18 18.55
N MET A 509 12.33 9.45 17.78
CA MET A 509 12.75 8.23 17.07
C MET A 509 13.35 8.46 15.68
N ALA A 510 12.98 9.54 15.00
CA ALA A 510 13.33 9.75 13.59
C ALA A 510 14.69 10.43 13.37
N GLY A 511 15.28 11.01 14.42
CA GLY A 511 16.56 11.71 14.38
C GLY A 511 16.47 13.16 13.90
N ASP A 512 17.57 13.89 14.07
CA ASP A 512 17.62 15.35 13.85
C ASP A 512 17.40 15.74 12.39
N ASP A 513 17.94 14.98 11.44
CA ASP A 513 17.77 15.22 10.00
C ASP A 513 16.29 15.23 9.60
N TYR A 514 15.54 14.21 10.04
CA TYR A 514 14.12 14.12 9.73
C TYR A 514 13.32 15.25 10.39
N ASN A 515 13.62 15.56 11.66
CA ASN A 515 12.99 16.66 12.38
C ASN A 515 13.23 18.01 11.70
N ALA A 516 14.46 18.26 11.25
CA ALA A 516 14.83 19.47 10.53
C ALA A 516 14.11 19.55 9.18
N MET A 517 14.05 18.44 8.44
CA MET A 517 13.30 18.35 7.18
C MET A 517 11.82 18.64 7.40
N LEU A 518 11.17 17.99 8.38
CA LEU A 518 9.75 18.14 8.66
C LEU A 518 9.42 19.59 9.07
N ALA A 519 10.18 20.16 10.02
CA ALA A 519 9.96 21.53 10.50
C ALA A 519 10.18 22.60 9.42
N LYS A 520 11.09 22.35 8.48
CA LYS A 520 11.36 23.24 7.34
C LYS A 520 10.31 23.15 6.23
N THR A 521 9.53 22.07 6.18
CA THR A 521 8.64 21.77 5.04
C THR A 521 7.17 21.88 5.38
N TYR A 522 6.74 21.43 6.57
CA TYR A 522 5.32 21.30 6.90
C TYR A 522 4.96 21.75 8.31
N THR A 523 3.68 22.03 8.49
CA THR A 523 3.03 22.22 9.78
C THR A 523 1.95 21.15 9.94
N VAL A 524 1.76 20.69 11.18
CA VAL A 524 0.72 19.71 11.54
C VAL A 524 -0.24 20.27 12.60
N GLY A 525 -0.11 21.56 12.93
CA GLY A 525 -0.96 22.24 13.91
C GLY A 525 -2.30 22.72 13.33
N ALA A 526 -2.96 23.59 14.07
CA ALA A 526 -4.19 24.25 13.67
C ALA A 526 -4.27 25.68 14.23
N SER A 527 -4.60 26.63 13.35
CA SER A 527 -4.93 28.01 13.71
C SER A 527 -6.43 28.11 14.02
N VAL A 528 -6.77 28.61 15.20
CA VAL A 528 -8.17 28.74 15.68
C VAL A 528 -8.61 30.20 15.77
N THR A 529 -7.66 31.13 15.78
CA THR A 529 -7.96 32.57 15.73
C THR A 529 -7.67 33.17 14.36
N LYS A 530 -8.40 34.24 14.02
CA LYS A 530 -8.15 35.00 12.79
C LYS A 530 -6.72 35.54 12.70
N LYS A 531 -6.13 35.93 13.84
CA LYS A 531 -4.75 36.43 13.90
C LYS A 531 -3.75 35.32 13.58
N GLU A 532 -3.88 34.17 14.26
CA GLU A 532 -3.03 32.99 13.97
C GLU A 532 -3.12 32.60 12.50
N MET A 533 -4.34 32.55 11.93
CA MET A 533 -4.54 32.23 10.52
C MET A 533 -3.88 33.22 9.56
N GLN A 534 -3.97 34.52 9.84
CA GLN A 534 -3.33 35.57 9.03
C GLN A 534 -1.81 35.50 9.05
N ASP A 535 -1.23 35.06 10.17
CA ASP A 535 0.21 34.89 10.32
C ASP A 535 0.68 33.56 9.73
N SER A 536 -0.06 32.48 9.98
CA SER A 536 0.25 31.15 9.48
C SER A 536 0.14 31.07 7.96
N THR A 537 -0.90 31.63 7.34
CA THR A 537 -1.14 31.51 5.89
C THR A 537 -0.03 32.14 5.03
N LYS A 538 0.79 33.04 5.59
CA LYS A 538 1.92 33.68 4.90
C LYS A 538 3.17 32.80 4.86
N ARG A 539 3.27 31.79 5.73
CA ARG A 539 4.43 30.91 5.84
C ARG A 539 4.35 29.80 4.79
N PRO A 540 5.36 29.59 3.93
CA PRO A 540 5.34 28.50 2.95
C PRO A 540 5.12 27.10 3.56
N THR A 541 5.57 26.87 4.80
CA THR A 541 5.40 25.60 5.51
C THR A 541 3.96 25.27 5.91
N SER A 542 3.05 26.24 5.89
CA SER A 542 1.64 26.03 6.22
C SER A 542 0.74 25.81 5.00
N TRP A 543 1.24 26.05 3.78
CA TRP A 543 0.41 26.10 2.59
C TRP A 543 -0.26 24.78 2.21
N SER A 544 0.25 23.64 2.69
CA SER A 544 -0.40 22.33 2.53
C SER A 544 -1.36 21.98 3.68
N ASN A 545 -1.40 22.78 4.73
CA ASN A 545 -2.23 22.56 5.92
C ASN A 545 -3.50 23.42 5.84
N PRO A 546 -4.67 22.85 5.56
CA PRO A 546 -5.91 23.62 5.44
C PRO A 546 -6.43 24.16 6.78
N LEU A 547 -5.81 23.80 7.91
CA LEU A 547 -6.06 24.39 9.22
C LEU A 547 -5.15 25.56 9.56
N GLU A 548 -4.13 25.84 8.73
CA GLU A 548 -3.19 26.96 8.91
C GLU A 548 -3.04 27.85 7.66
N ALA A 549 -3.65 27.46 6.54
CA ALA A 549 -3.73 28.27 5.35
C ALA A 549 -5.18 28.39 4.88
N THR A 550 -5.53 29.57 4.38
CA THR A 550 -6.88 29.87 3.89
C THR A 550 -7.13 29.30 2.49
N LEU A 551 -8.38 29.25 2.04
CA LEU A 551 -8.68 29.14 0.62
C LEU A 551 -8.25 30.41 -0.15
N PRO A 552 -8.04 30.32 -1.48
CA PRO A 552 -7.68 31.47 -2.30
C PRO A 552 -8.80 32.51 -2.38
N ASN A 553 -8.48 33.71 -2.87
CA ASN A 553 -9.50 34.75 -3.10
C ASN A 553 -10.22 34.53 -4.44
N ALA A 554 -11.15 33.58 -4.48
CA ALA A 554 -11.88 33.19 -5.70
C ALA A 554 -13.38 32.91 -5.44
N PRO A 555 -14.21 33.94 -5.18
CA PRO A 555 -15.61 33.76 -4.79
C PRO A 555 -16.50 33.09 -5.86
N GLU A 556 -16.10 33.18 -7.13
CA GLU A 556 -16.81 32.54 -8.26
C GLU A 556 -16.38 31.08 -8.47
N MET A 557 -15.26 30.64 -7.89
CA MET A 557 -14.80 29.25 -7.98
C MET A 557 -15.74 28.34 -7.20
N ARG A 558 -15.85 27.08 -7.65
CA ARG A 558 -16.53 26.02 -6.88
C ARG A 558 -15.54 24.95 -6.45
N ILE A 559 -15.80 24.35 -5.29
CA ILE A 559 -15.08 23.16 -4.81
C ILE A 559 -16.09 22.02 -4.72
N TYR A 560 -15.81 20.92 -5.42
CA TYR A 560 -16.56 19.68 -5.27
C TYR A 560 -15.69 18.67 -4.53
N CYS A 561 -16.12 18.26 -3.34
CA CYS A 561 -15.47 17.20 -2.58
C CYS A 561 -16.19 15.88 -2.87
N LEU A 562 -15.50 14.96 -3.54
CA LEU A 562 -16.00 13.66 -3.96
C LEU A 562 -15.22 12.58 -3.21
N TYR A 563 -15.82 11.88 -2.25
CA TYR A 563 -15.10 10.88 -1.47
C TYR A 563 -15.96 9.67 -1.07
N GLY A 564 -15.29 8.54 -0.84
CA GLY A 564 -15.91 7.30 -0.44
C GLY A 564 -16.22 7.26 1.05
N VAL A 565 -17.29 6.54 1.41
CA VAL A 565 -17.71 6.30 2.79
C VAL A 565 -18.21 4.86 2.96
N GLY A 566 -18.27 4.37 4.20
CA GLY A 566 -18.77 3.04 4.52
C GLY A 566 -17.75 1.93 4.25
N LYS A 567 -16.46 2.25 4.18
CA LYS A 567 -15.38 1.27 4.10
C LYS A 567 -14.51 1.34 5.33
N SER A 568 -14.29 0.19 5.95
CA SER A 568 -13.41 0.04 7.10
C SER A 568 -11.99 0.55 6.80
N THR A 569 -11.50 1.48 7.61
CA THR A 569 -10.31 2.30 7.32
C THR A 569 -9.43 2.47 8.56
N GLU A 570 -8.11 2.38 8.44
CA GLU A 570 -7.21 2.52 9.58
C GLU A 570 -7.33 3.88 10.31
N ARG A 571 -7.55 3.86 11.63
CA ARG A 571 -7.79 5.06 12.42
C ARG A 571 -6.86 5.23 13.62
N SER A 572 -6.48 4.15 14.30
CA SER A 572 -5.46 4.13 15.36
C SER A 572 -4.83 2.73 15.47
N TYR A 573 -3.79 2.58 16.30
CA TYR A 573 -2.94 1.38 16.29
C TYR A 573 -2.62 0.88 17.69
N SER A 574 -2.75 -0.43 17.90
CA SER A 574 -2.20 -1.13 19.05
C SER A 574 -0.71 -1.39 18.84
N TYR A 575 0.13 -0.93 19.76
CA TYR A 575 1.58 -1.06 19.69
C TYR A 575 2.13 -1.91 20.84
N ASN A 576 3.27 -2.53 20.61
CA ASN A 576 4.04 -3.21 21.64
C ASN A 576 5.53 -2.89 21.50
N ARG A 577 6.29 -3.15 22.55
CA ARG A 577 7.74 -2.95 22.61
C ARG A 577 8.41 -4.32 22.66
N MET A 578 9.39 -4.54 21.77
CA MET A 578 10.18 -5.77 21.81
C MET A 578 11.24 -5.65 22.91
N SER A 579 11.34 -6.65 23.80
CA SER A 579 12.37 -6.71 24.83
C SER A 579 13.77 -6.74 24.20
N ASP A 580 14.72 -6.01 24.80
CA ASP A 580 16.11 -5.73 24.34
C ASP A 580 17.05 -6.92 24.01
N PHE A 581 16.55 -8.15 23.87
CA PHE A 581 17.36 -9.37 23.65
C PHE A 581 17.88 -9.57 22.21
N THR A 582 18.01 -8.51 21.40
CA THR A 582 18.70 -8.59 20.10
C THR A 582 20.21 -8.35 20.27
N PRO A 583 21.11 -9.25 19.80
CA PRO A 583 22.55 -9.06 19.90
C PRO A 583 23.01 -7.80 19.16
N GLN A 584 23.94 -7.05 19.77
CA GLN A 584 24.48 -5.74 19.33
C GLN A 584 25.28 -5.76 18.01
N ILE A 585 25.25 -6.82 17.22
CA ILE A 585 26.07 -6.94 16.01
C ILE A 585 25.26 -6.40 14.83
N LEU A 586 25.20 -5.06 14.65
CA LEU A 586 25.06 -4.37 13.34
C LEU A 586 24.84 -2.84 13.39
N ASP A 587 24.78 -2.18 14.55
CA ASP A 587 24.43 -0.74 14.61
C ASP A 587 25.65 0.16 14.85
N GLN A 588 26.38 0.49 13.78
CA GLN A 588 27.45 1.51 13.78
C GLN A 588 27.18 2.58 12.72
N ARG A 589 26.03 3.28 12.79
CA ARG A 589 25.82 4.52 12.02
C ARG A 589 25.48 5.68 12.96
N PRO A 590 26.01 6.89 12.73
CA PRO A 590 25.81 8.02 13.64
C PRO A 590 24.39 8.60 13.48
N GLY A 591 23.77 9.05 14.57
CA GLY A 591 22.61 9.95 14.52
C GLY A 591 21.31 9.49 15.20
N ASN A 592 21.25 8.33 15.86
CA ASN A 592 20.02 7.89 16.51
C ASN A 592 20.04 8.16 18.01
N VAL A 593 19.15 9.05 18.47
CA VAL A 593 18.98 9.37 19.90
C VAL A 593 18.25 8.24 20.60
N SER A 594 18.71 8.02 21.82
CA SER A 594 18.38 6.96 22.74
C SER A 594 17.32 7.33 23.77
N ASP A 595 16.67 6.33 24.36
CA ASP A 595 16.10 6.42 25.69
C ASP A 595 17.16 6.80 26.75
N GLU A 596 16.77 6.94 28.02
CA GLU A 596 17.67 7.24 29.16
C GLU A 596 18.86 6.26 29.29
N THR A 597 18.86 5.15 28.53
CA THR A 597 19.88 4.10 28.53
C THR A 597 20.79 4.06 27.31
N GLY A 598 20.58 4.89 26.28
CA GLY A 598 21.40 4.80 25.06
C GLY A 598 20.79 4.00 23.90
N LYS A 599 19.52 3.55 23.97
CA LYS A 599 18.90 2.68 22.94
C LYS A 599 17.63 3.26 22.29
N ILE A 600 17.44 2.98 21.00
CA ILE A 600 16.19 3.32 20.29
C ILE A 600 15.12 2.29 20.69
N PRO A 601 13.94 2.70 21.17
CA PRO A 601 12.85 1.78 21.46
C PRO A 601 12.42 0.99 20.22
N ASN A 602 12.49 -0.33 20.28
CA ASN A 602 12.03 -1.21 19.20
C ASN A 602 10.53 -1.46 19.35
N ILE A 603 9.74 -0.51 18.87
CA ILE A 603 8.27 -0.57 18.89
C ILE A 603 7.71 -1.11 17.57
N TYR A 604 6.54 -1.72 17.64
CA TYR A 604 5.85 -2.27 16.48
C TYR A 604 4.35 -2.41 16.70
N ILE A 605 3.59 -2.45 15.62
CA ILE A 605 2.15 -2.75 15.67
C ILE A 605 1.95 -4.17 16.21
N ASP A 606 1.23 -4.30 17.32
CA ASP A 606 0.96 -5.59 17.95
C ASP A 606 -0.10 -6.37 17.16
N THR A 607 0.39 -7.20 16.26
CA THR A 607 -0.46 -7.99 15.36
C THR A 607 -1.26 -9.08 16.07
N SER A 608 -0.96 -9.35 17.36
CA SER A 608 -1.69 -10.31 18.18
C SER A 608 -2.99 -9.74 18.76
N VAL A 609 -3.14 -8.41 18.78
CA VAL A 609 -4.37 -7.75 19.22
C VAL A 609 -5.40 -7.83 18.09
N HIS A 610 -6.50 -8.53 18.31
CA HIS A 610 -7.58 -8.66 17.35
C HIS A 610 -8.91 -8.78 18.09
N ASP A 611 -9.85 -7.91 17.75
CA ASP A 611 -11.19 -7.89 18.33
C ASP A 611 -12.17 -7.32 17.30
N ASP A 612 -12.92 -8.20 16.64
CA ASP A 612 -13.95 -7.82 15.66
C ASP A 612 -15.07 -6.95 16.26
N LYS A 613 -15.38 -7.09 17.55
CA LYS A 613 -16.43 -6.29 18.20
C LYS A 613 -16.01 -4.85 18.39
N LEU A 614 -14.72 -4.65 18.61
CA LEU A 614 -14.11 -3.33 18.74
C LEU A 614 -13.51 -2.85 17.41
N GLY A 615 -13.74 -3.57 16.31
CA GLY A 615 -13.17 -3.34 14.98
C GLY A 615 -11.65 -3.19 14.97
N ILE A 616 -10.97 -4.01 15.77
CA ILE A 616 -9.51 -4.09 15.80
C ILE A 616 -9.08 -5.31 14.97
N SER A 617 -8.44 -5.05 13.84
CA SER A 617 -7.89 -6.09 12.97
C SER A 617 -6.36 -6.08 13.03
N TYR A 618 -5.80 -7.08 13.72
CA TYR A 618 -4.35 -7.29 13.84
C TYR A 618 -3.55 -6.06 14.30
N GLY A 619 -4.00 -5.45 15.39
CA GLY A 619 -3.40 -4.27 16.00
C GLY A 619 -3.78 -2.97 15.32
N ILE A 620 -4.74 -2.98 14.40
CA ILE A 620 -5.23 -1.76 13.73
C ILE A 620 -6.68 -1.57 14.09
N HIS A 621 -6.97 -0.43 14.71
CA HIS A 621 -8.32 -0.01 15.01
C HIS A 621 -8.91 0.67 13.77
N GLN A 622 -9.98 0.12 13.21
CA GLN A 622 -10.56 0.59 11.96
C GLN A 622 -11.79 1.48 12.23
N GLY A 623 -11.88 2.64 11.59
CA GLY A 623 -13.06 3.50 11.58
C GLY A 623 -13.67 3.61 10.18
N ASP A 624 -14.63 4.52 10.02
CA ASP A 624 -15.25 4.80 8.72
C ASP A 624 -14.32 5.64 7.81
N GLY A 625 -14.39 5.42 6.49
CA GLY A 625 -13.61 6.09 5.47
C GLY A 625 -13.70 5.41 4.11
N ASP A 626 -12.65 5.53 3.32
CA ASP A 626 -12.55 4.99 1.95
C ASP A 626 -11.55 3.81 1.84
N GLY A 627 -11.17 3.19 2.96
CA GLY A 627 -10.17 2.12 3.05
C GLY A 627 -8.73 2.60 3.23
N THR A 628 -8.45 3.89 2.98
CA THR A 628 -7.12 4.48 3.21
C THR A 628 -7.18 5.77 4.05
N VAL A 629 -8.13 6.63 3.75
CA VAL A 629 -8.31 7.95 4.36
C VAL A 629 -9.52 7.90 5.30
N PRO A 630 -9.34 8.13 6.61
CA PRO A 630 -10.46 8.20 7.53
C PRO A 630 -11.45 9.30 7.13
N LEU A 631 -12.74 9.05 7.37
CA LEU A 631 -13.82 9.97 7.07
C LEU A 631 -13.58 11.38 7.63
N LEU A 632 -13.06 11.48 8.85
CA LEU A 632 -12.72 12.77 9.48
C LEU A 632 -11.74 13.59 8.62
N SER A 633 -10.77 12.93 7.97
CA SER A 633 -9.75 13.59 7.16
C SER A 633 -10.24 14.03 5.78
N THR A 634 -11.02 13.18 5.11
CA THR A 634 -11.54 13.52 3.77
C THR A 634 -12.76 14.44 3.84
N GLY A 635 -13.54 14.35 4.92
CA GLY A 635 -14.83 15.02 5.06
C GLY A 635 -14.82 16.36 5.82
N TYR A 636 -14.06 16.49 6.91
CA TYR A 636 -14.21 17.64 7.84
C TYR A 636 -14.06 18.99 7.15
N MET A 637 -13.00 19.18 6.35
CA MET A 637 -12.79 20.46 5.66
C MET A 637 -13.90 20.76 4.64
N CYS A 638 -14.48 19.75 4.02
CA CYS A 638 -15.52 19.93 3.01
C CYS A 638 -16.89 20.23 3.62
N VAL A 639 -17.22 19.58 4.75
CA VAL A 639 -18.53 19.67 5.39
C VAL A 639 -18.62 20.85 6.34
N GLU A 640 -17.57 21.11 7.12
CA GLU A 640 -17.60 22.12 8.19
C GLU A 640 -16.46 23.15 8.05
N GLY A 641 -15.21 22.69 7.90
CA GLY A 641 -14.04 23.58 7.91
C GLY A 641 -14.12 24.72 6.89
N TRP A 642 -14.26 24.43 5.60
CA TRP A 642 -14.37 25.45 4.55
C TRP A 642 -15.75 26.13 4.48
N LYS A 643 -16.71 25.80 5.35
CA LYS A 643 -17.90 26.62 5.57
C LYS A 643 -17.61 27.77 6.54
N LYS A 644 -16.60 27.62 7.41
CA LYS A 644 -16.15 28.68 8.34
C LYS A 644 -15.37 29.76 7.59
N ASN A 645 -15.70 31.03 7.84
CA ASN A 645 -15.00 32.19 7.28
C ASN A 645 -13.50 32.26 7.68
N LEU A 646 -13.12 31.58 8.76
CA LEU A 646 -11.71 31.47 9.19
C LEU A 646 -10.84 30.79 8.12
N TYR A 647 -11.32 29.69 7.54
CA TYR A 647 -10.60 28.90 6.54
C TYR A 647 -11.00 29.28 5.11
N ASN A 648 -12.22 29.81 4.90
CA ASN A 648 -12.75 30.22 3.60
C ASN A 648 -13.19 31.70 3.60
N PRO A 649 -12.26 32.66 3.63
CA PRO A 649 -12.60 34.08 3.73
C PRO A 649 -13.28 34.65 2.48
N ALA A 650 -13.13 33.99 1.32
CA ALA A 650 -13.75 34.41 0.06
C ALA A 650 -15.16 33.85 -0.14
N GLY A 651 -15.65 33.01 0.78
CA GLY A 651 -16.98 32.41 0.68
C GLY A 651 -17.15 31.48 -0.53
N ILE A 652 -16.07 30.78 -0.93
CA ILE A 652 -16.09 29.83 -2.04
C ILE A 652 -17.16 28.76 -1.80
N LYS A 653 -17.99 28.48 -2.81
CA LYS A 653 -19.03 27.45 -2.69
C LYS A 653 -18.39 26.06 -2.65
N VAL A 654 -18.54 25.36 -1.53
CA VAL A 654 -18.11 23.98 -1.33
C VAL A 654 -19.31 23.06 -1.35
N VAL A 655 -19.28 22.05 -2.22
CA VAL A 655 -20.31 21.01 -2.36
C VAL A 655 -19.68 19.67 -2.03
N THR A 656 -20.26 18.98 -1.05
CA THR A 656 -19.80 17.65 -0.64
C THR A 656 -20.70 16.58 -1.23
N ARG A 657 -20.08 15.56 -1.83
CA ARG A 657 -20.78 14.40 -2.37
C ARG A 657 -20.08 13.12 -1.93
N GLU A 658 -20.76 12.38 -1.09
CA GLU A 658 -20.31 11.08 -0.61
C GLU A 658 -20.73 9.95 -1.56
N PHE A 659 -19.92 8.89 -1.61
CA PHE A 659 -20.18 7.70 -2.40
C PHE A 659 -20.06 6.47 -1.48
N THR A 660 -21.18 5.79 -1.21
CA THR A 660 -21.16 4.59 -0.37
C THR A 660 -20.42 3.47 -1.08
N HIS A 661 -19.44 2.88 -0.42
CA HIS A 661 -18.69 1.74 -0.92
C HIS A 661 -19.63 0.54 -1.12
N GLN A 662 -19.60 -0.05 -2.32
CA GLN A 662 -20.30 -1.30 -2.61
C GLN A 662 -19.28 -2.34 -3.06
N ILE A 663 -19.36 -3.52 -2.43
CA ILE A 663 -18.56 -4.68 -2.84
C ILE A 663 -19.24 -5.28 -4.07
N SER A 664 -18.49 -5.51 -5.14
CA SER A 664 -19.02 -6.20 -6.32
C SER A 664 -19.48 -7.61 -5.95
N ALA A 665 -20.66 -8.00 -6.42
CA ALA A 665 -21.18 -9.37 -6.23
C ALA A 665 -20.40 -10.41 -7.05
N SER A 666 -19.55 -9.95 -7.98
CA SER A 666 -18.77 -10.78 -8.87
C SER A 666 -17.37 -11.04 -8.27
N PRO A 667 -17.00 -12.32 -8.01
CA PRO A 667 -15.66 -12.66 -7.51
C PRO A 667 -14.51 -12.29 -8.46
N VAL A 668 -14.82 -12.04 -9.75
CA VAL A 668 -13.84 -11.62 -10.77
C VAL A 668 -13.58 -10.12 -10.78
N ASP A 669 -14.37 -9.35 -10.04
CA ASP A 669 -14.27 -7.89 -10.00
C ASP A 669 -13.44 -7.46 -8.79
N ILE A 670 -12.14 -7.68 -8.92
CA ILE A 670 -11.11 -7.43 -7.89
C ILE A 670 -11.02 -5.95 -7.46
N ARG A 671 -11.70 -5.03 -8.14
CA ARG A 671 -11.71 -3.58 -7.88
C ARG A 671 -13.07 -3.09 -7.36
N GLY A 672 -13.95 -4.00 -6.91
CA GLY A 672 -15.22 -3.65 -6.27
C GLY A 672 -16.31 -3.12 -7.21
N GLY A 673 -16.07 -3.09 -8.53
CA GLY A 673 -17.07 -2.78 -9.54
C GLY A 673 -17.50 -1.32 -9.66
N LYS A 674 -18.55 -1.09 -10.47
CA LYS A 674 -19.00 0.25 -10.92
C LYS A 674 -19.35 1.25 -9.81
N ARG A 675 -19.57 0.76 -8.58
CA ARG A 675 -19.98 1.54 -7.39
C ARG A 675 -19.00 1.41 -6.22
N THR A 676 -17.83 0.84 -6.45
CA THR A 676 -16.74 0.89 -5.49
C THR A 676 -16.43 2.35 -5.13
N ALA A 677 -16.26 2.59 -3.84
CA ALA A 677 -15.77 3.87 -3.31
C ALA A 677 -14.49 3.68 -2.49
N ASP A 678 -13.74 2.62 -2.80
CA ASP A 678 -12.38 2.43 -2.27
C ASP A 678 -11.46 3.54 -2.78
N HIS A 679 -10.40 3.85 -2.04
CA HIS A 679 -9.59 5.05 -2.19
C HIS A 679 -9.05 5.28 -3.61
N VAL A 680 -8.52 4.24 -4.26
CA VAL A 680 -8.05 4.32 -5.66
C VAL A 680 -9.20 4.04 -6.63
N ASP A 681 -10.08 3.11 -6.27
CA ASP A 681 -11.13 2.61 -7.18
C ASP A 681 -12.23 3.63 -7.42
N ILE A 682 -12.35 4.64 -6.56
CA ILE A 682 -13.24 5.79 -6.74
C ILE A 682 -13.03 6.51 -8.08
N LEU A 683 -11.82 6.44 -8.66
CA LEU A 683 -11.54 6.97 -10.00
C LEU A 683 -12.23 6.18 -11.11
N GLY A 684 -12.64 4.93 -10.85
CA GLY A 684 -13.48 4.11 -11.70
C GLY A 684 -14.93 4.04 -11.23
N ASN A 685 -15.37 4.91 -10.33
CA ASN A 685 -16.76 4.94 -9.87
C ASN A 685 -17.67 5.64 -10.90
N TYR A 686 -18.84 5.04 -11.17
CA TYR A 686 -19.75 5.50 -12.22
C TYR A 686 -20.29 6.89 -11.94
N GLN A 687 -20.74 7.12 -10.71
CA GLN A 687 -21.36 8.38 -10.32
C GLN A 687 -20.32 9.49 -10.20
N VAL A 688 -19.12 9.20 -9.67
CA VAL A 688 -17.99 10.15 -9.66
C VAL A 688 -17.66 10.60 -11.07
N THR A 689 -17.61 9.65 -12.01
CA THR A 689 -17.33 9.94 -13.42
C THR A 689 -18.43 10.80 -14.03
N LYS A 690 -19.72 10.47 -13.80
CA LYS A 690 -20.84 11.31 -14.27
C LYS A 690 -20.79 12.72 -13.70
N ASP A 691 -20.49 12.84 -12.42
CA ASP A 691 -20.40 14.13 -11.73
C ASP A 691 -19.27 14.98 -12.32
N LEU A 692 -18.09 14.38 -12.54
CA LEU A 692 -16.97 15.04 -13.19
C LEU A 692 -17.31 15.47 -14.62
N LEU A 693 -17.91 14.58 -15.42
CA LEU A 693 -18.30 14.89 -16.80
C LEU A 693 -19.31 16.04 -16.88
N ALA A 694 -20.24 16.13 -15.93
CA ALA A 694 -21.17 17.25 -15.83
C ALA A 694 -20.45 18.57 -15.53
N ILE A 695 -19.48 18.56 -14.61
CA ILE A 695 -18.68 19.74 -14.25
C ILE A 695 -17.89 20.24 -15.47
N VAL A 696 -17.15 19.37 -16.14
CA VAL A 696 -16.25 19.77 -17.24
C VAL A 696 -17.02 20.17 -18.51
N ALA A 697 -18.24 19.69 -18.67
CA ALA A 697 -19.15 20.06 -19.76
C ALA A 697 -19.93 21.36 -19.51
N GLY A 698 -19.68 22.07 -18.40
CA GLY A 698 -20.35 23.34 -18.07
C GLY A 698 -21.80 23.18 -17.62
N ARG A 699 -22.14 22.03 -17.04
CA ARG A 699 -23.43 21.75 -16.41
C ARG A 699 -23.29 21.67 -14.89
N ASP A 700 -22.36 22.46 -14.34
CA ASP A 700 -22.06 22.47 -12.93
C ASP A 700 -23.21 23.11 -12.14
N GLY A 701 -23.90 22.31 -11.33
CA GLY A 701 -25.04 22.73 -10.51
C GLY A 701 -26.34 21.98 -10.82
N ASP A 702 -26.50 21.44 -12.03
CA ASP A 702 -27.67 20.62 -12.39
C ASP A 702 -27.49 19.20 -11.84
N GLY A 703 -28.19 18.87 -10.75
CA GLY A 703 -28.11 17.54 -10.13
C GLY A 703 -26.84 17.26 -9.31
N LEU A 704 -25.98 18.26 -9.14
CA LEU A 704 -24.76 18.21 -8.33
C LEU A 704 -24.97 18.87 -6.96
N GLU A 705 -26.05 18.50 -6.27
CA GLU A 705 -26.35 18.99 -4.92
C GLU A 705 -25.52 18.26 -3.86
N GLU A 706 -25.51 18.81 -2.64
CA GLU A 706 -24.81 18.20 -1.51
C GLU A 706 -25.48 16.87 -1.13
N GLN A 707 -24.69 15.79 -1.05
CA GLN A 707 -25.15 14.47 -0.60
C GLN A 707 -24.21 13.96 0.49
N ILE A 708 -24.76 13.70 1.68
CA ILE A 708 -24.04 13.23 2.86
C ILE A 708 -24.87 12.10 3.48
N PHE A 709 -24.29 10.90 3.54
CA PHE A 709 -24.85 9.68 4.10
C PHE A 709 -24.21 9.32 5.45
N SER A 710 -22.94 9.68 5.62
CA SER A 710 -22.13 9.38 6.79
C SER A 710 -22.46 10.29 7.98
N LYS A 711 -21.92 9.93 9.15
CA LYS A 711 -22.02 10.73 10.39
C LYS A 711 -20.99 11.86 10.45
N ILE A 712 -20.38 12.26 9.33
CA ILE A 712 -19.34 13.30 9.31
C ILE A 712 -19.79 14.62 9.94
N ARG A 713 -21.06 15.00 9.81
CA ARG A 713 -21.61 16.21 10.47
C ARG A 713 -21.55 16.10 11.99
N ASP A 714 -21.87 14.93 12.54
CA ASP A 714 -21.80 14.67 13.97
C ASP A 714 -20.36 14.65 14.48
N TYR A 715 -19.43 14.08 13.70
CA TYR A 715 -18.00 14.10 14.06
C TYR A 715 -17.46 15.51 14.02
N SER A 716 -17.79 16.27 12.97
CA SER A 716 -17.31 17.64 12.78
C SER A 716 -17.77 18.58 13.91
N ALA A 717 -18.97 18.36 14.46
CA ALA A 717 -19.48 19.13 15.58
C ALA A 717 -18.72 18.91 16.91
N LYS A 718 -17.98 17.80 17.03
CA LYS A 718 -17.17 17.46 18.22
C LYS A 718 -15.70 17.86 18.09
N VAL A 719 -15.28 18.33 16.92
CA VAL A 719 -13.90 18.81 16.67
C VAL A 719 -13.72 20.20 17.30
N ASP A 720 -12.62 20.39 18.03
CA ASP A 720 -12.32 21.62 18.78
C ASP A 720 -11.51 22.63 17.93
N LEU A 721 -12.16 23.27 16.95
CA LEU A 721 -11.53 24.19 15.97
C LEU A 721 -12.28 25.49 15.68
#